data_AF-A0AAW8DJF8-F1
#
_entry.id   AF-A0AAW8DJF8-F1
#
_cell.length_a   1.000
_cell.length_b   1.000
_cell.length_c   1.000
_cell.angle_alpha   90.00
_cell.angle_beta   90.00
_cell.angle_gamma   90.00
#
_symmetry.space_group_name_H-M   'P 1'
#
loop_
_entity.id
_entity.type
_entity.pdbx_description
1 polymer ?
#
loop_
_entity_poly.entity_id
_entity_poly.type
_entity_poly.pdbx_seq_one_letter_code
_entity_poly.pdbx_strand_id
1 'polypeptide(L)'
;MSHMAPTTVLAPLLKEWLPRQRWFPVKAGLFELDFVGSFGLPAPTSGTGLEVQLISVAYATADGGRQTDIVQVPLSFRSAPSAALATASVGQIGGTSEQDPPLWVYDAPHDPEFVTAWLDLIRGQATADPGVGECTASGHTVPGGLRLPTASGSVRVSSGEQSNTSVIVDDGVSAAIVKIFRVLSVGKNPEVEVGAALTSAGTKEVPSTLGWITGTWEVWTPQGRHGTASADFAVAHEFLAGGQDAWRLAVDAAASGKDFAAEARQLGQATATVHLRLAETLGTATERVPGQDIAPEVARRVRQSWAEAGTAVGPHEQQLEALLAQLAGKEAGTLQRIHGDLHLGQILLVPGAAGEPARWAILDFEGEPLRPIEHRNIPDVPLRDVVGMLRSFDYAAGAAIRENPGARVPATWVDDCAEAFLAGYSDITPGTIDRRSPLFVALWLDKALYEVIYELRNRPDWLPIPVNASRQLLGNTSPGTDAAATSEGKEMTGSARTERPRVPLYVDAATLGRVAAGAHHAPHSVLGAHLDDHGHVTIRTVKHLAAEVSVVTEAGSTPMTHETDGIWVAVLEPLQQGHVPDYRLDVVYGDSAPVTINDPYHYLPTVGEVDLHLIGEGRHERLWDTLGSHVQHYRSPLGDVDGVSFAVWAPNAQAVRVKGDFNSWDGREHALRSLGSSGVWEVFIPGVVAGACYKFELLTKAGDWVEKADPLAFGTEVPPLTASRVVESGYRFKDDAWMTARANKDPHNSPMSVYEVHLGSWRLGLGYKELAKDLVEYVKWLGFTHVEFMPVAEHPFGGSWGYQVTSYFAPTSRFGHPDEFRFLVDSLHQAGIGVILDWVPAHFPKDAWALARFDGEPLYEHSDPRLGEHPDWGTLIFDFGRTEVRNFLVANALYWLEEFHIDGLRVDAVASMLYRDYSREEGEWFPNVHGGRENLEAISFLQEVNATIYKTHPGAVTIAEESTAFPGVTAPTNHGGLGFGLKWNMGWMHDSLKYISENPVNRRWHHGTVTFSMVYAFTENFLLPISHDEVVHGKGSMLRKMPGDRWQQLANLRAFMAYQWAHPGKQLIFMGTEFGQEAEWSEQHGLDWFLADIPAHRGLQLLTRELNTLYSSTPALHVRDNEPGGFQWINGADADRNVLTFIRWDHDGNPLVCAVNFSGGPHQDYVLGVPAAGAWQEVLNTDAEVYGGSGVINSGELLATAPGAEGLPAALTVTLPPLGASWFAPVG
;
A
#
# COMPACT_ATOMS: atom_id res chain seq x y z
N MET A 1 -16.20 21.38 32.76
CA MET A 1 -16.63 20.07 33.28
C MET A 1 -15.48 19.52 34.10
N SER A 2 -15.44 19.74 35.43
CA SER A 2 -14.35 19.27 36.30
C SER A 2 -14.82 18.14 37.22
N HIS A 3 -15.50 17.15 36.66
CA HIS A 3 -15.88 15.95 37.39
C HIS A 3 -15.15 14.77 36.74
N MET A 4 -14.16 14.23 37.46
CA MET A 4 -13.51 12.97 37.12
C MET A 4 -14.56 11.89 36.95
N ALA A 5 -14.45 11.10 35.89
CA ALA A 5 -15.38 10.01 35.65
C ALA A 5 -15.23 8.95 36.77
N PRO A 6 -16.32 8.39 37.32
CA PRO A 6 -16.22 7.35 38.34
C PRO A 6 -15.44 6.14 37.80
N THR A 7 -14.46 5.65 38.57
CA THR A 7 -13.62 4.50 38.20
C THR A 7 -14.43 3.23 37.88
N THR A 8 -15.62 3.10 38.47
CA THR A 8 -16.57 2.00 38.20
C THR A 8 -17.14 2.01 36.77
N VAL A 9 -17.14 3.15 36.08
CA VAL A 9 -17.65 3.30 34.71
C VAL A 9 -16.53 3.14 33.68
N LEU A 10 -15.29 3.53 34.01
CA LEU A 10 -14.12 3.40 33.14
C LEU A 10 -13.57 1.96 33.07
N ALA A 11 -13.68 1.18 34.16
CA ALA A 11 -13.05 -0.14 34.25
C ALA A 11 -13.44 -1.12 33.12
N PRO A 12 -14.74 -1.28 32.74
CA PRO A 12 -15.11 -2.20 31.66
C PRO A 12 -14.55 -1.76 30.31
N LEU A 13 -14.56 -0.45 30.03
CA LEU A 13 -14.08 0.11 28.78
C LEU A 13 -12.58 -0.11 28.59
N LEU A 14 -11.79 0.13 29.65
CA LEU A 14 -10.34 -0.08 29.61
C LEU A 14 -9.97 -1.56 29.54
N LYS A 15 -10.74 -2.46 30.16
CA LYS A 15 -10.53 -3.91 30.03
C LYS A 15 -10.66 -4.42 28.60
N GLU A 16 -11.52 -3.78 27.79
CA GLU A 16 -11.67 -4.11 26.37
C GLU A 16 -10.59 -3.45 25.51
N TRP A 17 -10.28 -2.18 25.78
CA TRP A 17 -9.38 -1.38 24.96
C TRP A 17 -7.89 -1.71 25.15
N LEU A 18 -7.45 -1.95 26.39
CA LEU A 18 -6.03 -2.15 26.73
C LEU A 18 -5.38 -3.35 26.00
N PRO A 19 -5.99 -4.54 25.90
CA PRO A 19 -5.38 -5.69 25.20
C PRO A 19 -5.10 -5.46 23.71
N ARG A 20 -5.82 -4.51 23.09
CA ARG A 20 -5.63 -4.13 21.68
C ARG A 20 -4.40 -3.25 21.47
N GLN A 21 -3.86 -2.64 22.52
CA GLN A 21 -2.74 -1.70 22.44
C GLN A 21 -1.41 -2.43 22.41
N ARG A 22 -0.52 -2.10 21.46
CA ARG A 22 0.80 -2.75 21.29
C ARG A 22 1.69 -2.68 22.54
N TRP A 23 1.67 -1.55 23.25
CA TRP A 23 2.45 -1.31 24.47
C TRP A 23 1.92 -2.04 25.71
N PHE A 24 0.71 -2.59 25.67
CA PHE A 24 0.11 -3.23 26.84
C PHE A 24 0.73 -4.61 27.10
N PRO A 25 1.18 -4.92 28.34
CA PRO A 25 1.98 -6.11 28.66
C PRO A 25 1.23 -7.45 28.55
N VAL A 26 -0.10 -7.46 28.42
CA VAL A 26 -0.92 -8.68 28.42
C VAL A 26 -1.81 -8.76 27.17
N LYS A 27 -1.58 -9.74 26.29
CA LYS A 27 -2.29 -9.84 24.99
C LYS A 27 -3.51 -10.78 24.96
N ALA A 28 -3.59 -11.78 25.84
CA ALA A 28 -4.68 -12.78 25.77
C ALA A 28 -4.99 -13.53 27.10
N GLY A 29 -4.71 -12.93 28.26
CA GLY A 29 -4.92 -13.56 29.58
C GLY A 29 -6.05 -12.92 30.41
N LEU A 30 -6.56 -13.66 31.41
CA LEU A 30 -7.33 -13.08 32.52
C LEU A 30 -6.38 -12.18 33.35
N PHE A 31 -6.64 -10.88 33.40
CA PHE A 31 -5.91 -9.93 34.26
C PHE A 31 -6.87 -9.18 35.20
N GLU A 32 -6.37 -8.83 36.37
CA GLU A 32 -7.05 -7.97 37.33
C GLU A 32 -6.59 -6.52 37.12
N LEU A 33 -7.53 -5.58 37.21
CA LEU A 33 -7.30 -4.15 36.95
C LEU A 33 -7.79 -3.36 38.16
N ASP A 34 -6.88 -2.61 38.80
CA ASP A 34 -7.17 -1.73 39.93
C ASP A 34 -6.65 -0.30 39.66
N PHE A 35 -7.49 0.71 39.88
CA PHE A 35 -7.09 2.12 39.74
C PHE A 35 -6.32 2.55 40.98
N VAL A 36 -5.02 2.86 40.83
CA VAL A 36 -4.12 3.18 41.95
C VAL A 36 -3.88 4.68 42.11
N GLY A 37 -4.15 5.47 41.07
CA GLY A 37 -4.04 6.92 41.15
C GLY A 37 -4.62 7.61 39.91
N SER A 38 -4.98 8.88 40.03
CA SER A 38 -5.28 9.73 38.87
C SER A 38 -4.96 11.20 39.13
N PHE A 39 -4.76 11.98 38.07
CA PHE A 39 -4.67 13.43 38.13
C PHE A 39 -5.25 14.07 36.87
N GLY A 40 -5.85 15.25 37.05
CA GLY A 40 -6.40 16.06 35.97
C GLY A 40 -5.39 17.07 35.44
N LEU A 41 -5.58 17.49 34.19
CA LEU A 41 -4.83 18.58 33.57
C LEU A 41 -5.79 19.70 33.14
N PRO A 42 -5.35 20.97 33.20
CA PRO A 42 -6.14 22.07 32.68
C PRO A 42 -6.26 21.97 31.15
N ALA A 43 -7.48 21.81 30.65
CA ALA A 43 -7.74 21.81 29.22
C ALA A 43 -7.64 23.24 28.64
N PRO A 44 -6.99 23.44 27.47
CA PRO A 44 -6.91 24.75 26.82
C PRO A 44 -8.27 25.30 26.38
N THR A 45 -9.26 24.44 26.08
CA THR A 45 -10.59 24.84 25.62
C THR A 45 -11.70 24.43 26.59
N SER A 46 -12.78 25.22 26.63
CA SER A 46 -13.95 24.92 27.46
C SER A 46 -14.74 23.76 26.87
N GLY A 47 -14.84 22.65 27.59
CA GLY A 47 -15.63 21.47 27.18
C GLY A 47 -14.82 20.19 27.02
N THR A 48 -13.49 20.29 27.06
CA THR A 48 -12.56 19.15 27.11
C THR A 48 -12.19 18.84 28.56
N GLY A 49 -12.23 17.56 28.94
CA GLY A 49 -11.64 17.06 30.17
C GLY A 49 -10.38 16.28 29.87
N LEU A 50 -9.29 16.52 30.59
CA LEU A 50 -8.02 15.79 30.43
C LEU A 50 -7.66 15.13 31.75
N GLU A 51 -7.48 13.81 31.74
CA GLU A 51 -7.17 13.03 32.93
C GLU A 51 -6.13 11.97 32.62
N VAL A 52 -5.23 11.69 33.56
CA VAL A 52 -4.30 10.57 33.47
C VAL A 52 -4.61 9.58 34.57
N GLN A 53 -4.89 8.33 34.18
CA GLN A 53 -5.13 7.21 35.09
C GLN A 53 -3.84 6.41 35.30
N LEU A 54 -3.55 6.06 36.55
CA LEU A 54 -2.57 5.06 36.91
C LEU A 54 -3.29 3.78 37.33
N ILE A 55 -2.97 2.69 36.66
CA ILE A 55 -3.70 1.44 36.75
C ILE A 55 -2.73 0.32 37.07
N SER A 56 -2.99 -0.40 38.16
CA SER A 56 -2.31 -1.65 38.50
C SER A 56 -2.93 -2.79 37.71
N VAL A 57 -2.10 -3.54 36.99
CA VAL A 57 -2.49 -4.68 36.16
C VAL A 57 -1.79 -5.93 36.68
N ALA A 58 -2.56 -6.85 37.27
CA ALA A 58 -2.04 -8.10 37.81
C ALA A 58 -2.40 -9.29 36.93
N TYR A 59 -1.41 -10.11 36.56
CA TYR A 59 -1.60 -11.25 35.65
C TYR A 59 -0.63 -12.41 35.96
N ALA A 60 -0.96 -13.60 35.46
CA ALA A 60 -0.13 -14.79 35.62
C ALA A 60 1.03 -14.79 34.60
N THR A 61 2.23 -15.16 35.06
CA THR A 61 3.43 -15.31 34.21
C THR A 61 3.59 -16.76 33.72
N ALA A 62 4.33 -16.95 32.63
CA ALA A 62 4.47 -18.25 31.95
C ALA A 62 5.13 -19.35 32.82
N ASP A 63 5.85 -18.96 33.88
CA ASP A 63 6.45 -19.82 34.89
C ASP A 63 5.50 -20.17 36.05
N GLY A 64 4.23 -19.74 35.98
CA GLY A 64 3.22 -19.96 37.02
C GLY A 64 3.24 -18.95 38.17
N GLY A 65 4.04 -17.88 38.05
CA GLY A 65 4.06 -16.75 38.97
C GLY A 65 2.92 -15.74 38.76
N ARG A 66 2.92 -14.68 39.57
CA ARG A 66 2.00 -13.54 39.45
C ARG A 66 2.81 -12.25 39.36
N GLN A 67 2.65 -11.50 38.28
CA GLN A 67 3.28 -10.20 38.05
C GLN A 67 2.24 -9.07 38.15
N THR A 68 2.68 -7.91 38.64
CA THR A 68 1.87 -6.69 38.71
C THR A 68 2.65 -5.54 38.12
N ASP A 69 2.13 -4.92 37.05
CA ASP A 69 2.71 -3.74 36.41
C ASP A 69 1.81 -2.52 36.62
N ILE A 70 2.41 -1.32 36.68
CA ILE A 70 1.67 -0.06 36.73
C ILE A 70 1.63 0.54 35.33
N VAL A 71 0.43 0.88 34.85
CA VAL A 71 0.18 1.41 33.52
C VAL A 71 -0.37 2.83 33.62
N GLN A 72 0.19 3.74 32.84
CA GLN A 72 -0.30 5.11 32.65
C GLN A 72 -1.22 5.19 31.44
N VAL A 73 -2.46 5.64 31.66
CA VAL A 73 -3.49 5.79 30.62
C VAL A 73 -4.00 7.23 30.60
N PRO A 74 -3.43 8.11 29.76
CA PRO A 74 -3.97 9.44 29.50
C PRO A 74 -5.25 9.37 28.68
N LEU A 75 -6.32 10.01 29.16
CA LEU A 75 -7.64 10.04 28.56
C LEU A 75 -8.11 11.48 28.34
N SER A 76 -8.70 11.73 27.17
CA SER A 76 -9.40 12.98 26.88
C SER A 76 -10.89 12.72 26.75
N PHE A 77 -11.70 13.54 27.42
CA PHE A 77 -13.15 13.47 27.47
C PHE A 77 -13.76 14.64 26.71
N ARG A 78 -14.70 14.35 25.81
CA ARG A 78 -15.41 15.37 25.03
C ARG A 78 -16.91 15.18 25.13
N SER A 79 -17.65 16.30 25.15
CA SER A 79 -19.12 16.31 25.16
C SER A 79 -19.74 15.98 23.79
N ALA A 80 -18.94 15.93 22.73
CA ALA A 80 -19.32 15.58 21.37
C ALA A 80 -18.20 14.75 20.71
N PRO A 81 -18.53 13.89 19.74
CA PRO A 81 -17.52 13.08 19.06
C PRO A 81 -16.59 13.95 18.21
N SER A 82 -15.28 13.67 18.25
CA SER A 82 -14.25 14.34 17.45
C SER A 82 -13.82 13.47 16.27
N ALA A 83 -14.05 13.96 15.05
CA ALA A 83 -13.62 13.29 13.81
C ALA A 83 -12.10 13.11 13.74
N ALA A 84 -11.34 14.10 14.23
CA ALA A 84 -9.88 14.08 14.23
C ALA A 84 -9.28 13.01 15.19
N LEU A 85 -10.07 12.51 16.15
CA LEU A 85 -9.64 11.52 17.14
C LEU A 85 -10.32 10.16 16.94
N ALA A 86 -11.02 9.95 15.82
CA ALA A 86 -11.79 8.74 15.57
C ALA A 86 -10.95 7.45 15.68
N THR A 87 -9.72 7.48 15.16
CA THR A 87 -8.75 6.36 15.23
C THR A 87 -8.16 6.14 16.61
N ALA A 88 -8.31 7.10 17.53
CA ALA A 88 -7.86 7.04 18.92
C ALA A 88 -9.01 6.85 19.91
N SER A 89 -10.19 6.40 19.44
CA SER A 89 -11.36 6.18 20.28
C SER A 89 -11.13 5.05 21.28
N VAL A 90 -11.34 5.36 22.56
CA VAL A 90 -11.39 4.38 23.66
C VAL A 90 -12.83 3.90 23.86
N GLY A 91 -13.80 4.79 23.67
CA GLY A 91 -15.23 4.50 23.59
C GLY A 91 -16.09 5.58 24.26
N GLN A 92 -17.22 5.19 24.87
CA GLN A 92 -18.22 6.13 25.39
C GLN A 92 -18.64 5.75 26.81
N ILE A 93 -18.80 6.75 27.67
CA ILE A 93 -19.27 6.59 29.06
C ILE A 93 -20.45 7.52 29.36
N GLY A 94 -21.39 7.07 30.19
CA GLY A 94 -22.63 7.81 30.51
C GLY A 94 -23.68 7.76 29.39
N GLY A 95 -24.79 8.50 29.54
CA GLY A 95 -25.83 8.60 28.50
C GLY A 95 -26.93 7.54 28.57
N THR A 96 -27.82 7.62 29.57
CA THR A 96 -29.09 6.87 29.56
C THR A 96 -30.33 7.76 29.43
N SER A 97 -30.16 9.10 29.36
CA SER A 97 -31.28 10.05 29.22
C SER A 97 -30.84 11.41 28.64
N GLU A 98 -31.79 12.21 28.13
CA GLU A 98 -31.57 13.60 27.64
C GLU A 98 -30.97 14.57 28.68
N GLN A 99 -30.99 14.22 29.97
CA GLN A 99 -30.47 15.07 31.06
C GLN A 99 -29.01 14.77 31.43
N ASP A 100 -28.41 13.70 30.89
CA ASP A 100 -27.03 13.28 31.15
C ASP A 100 -26.39 12.82 29.82
N PRO A 101 -25.90 13.75 28.98
CA PRO A 101 -25.40 13.42 27.65
C PRO A 101 -24.12 12.56 27.75
N PRO A 102 -23.92 11.62 26.80
CA PRO A 102 -22.77 10.73 26.87
C PRO A 102 -21.45 11.47 26.62
N LEU A 103 -20.40 11.05 27.33
CA LEU A 103 -19.04 11.53 27.18
C LEU A 103 -18.24 10.58 26.29
N TRP A 104 -17.57 11.15 25.30
CA TRP A 104 -16.68 10.43 24.39
C TRP A 104 -15.27 10.42 24.95
N VAL A 105 -14.65 9.24 24.99
CA VAL A 105 -13.33 8.98 25.59
C VAL A 105 -12.35 8.61 24.50
N TYR A 106 -11.21 9.30 24.46
CA TYR A 106 -10.13 9.07 23.49
C TYR A 106 -8.78 8.87 24.20
N ASP A 107 -7.85 8.20 23.54
CA ASP A 107 -6.46 8.08 23.97
C ASP A 107 -5.77 9.43 23.80
N ALA A 108 -5.52 10.11 24.92
CA ALA A 108 -5.19 11.53 24.93
C ALA A 108 -3.90 11.92 24.19
N PRO A 109 -2.87 11.07 24.02
CA PRO A 109 -1.68 11.44 23.24
C PRO A 109 -1.96 11.78 21.77
N HIS A 110 -3.10 11.32 21.24
CA HIS A 110 -3.57 11.70 19.90
C HIS A 110 -4.32 13.05 19.88
N ASP A 111 -4.68 13.59 21.05
CA ASP A 111 -5.39 14.87 21.19
C ASP A 111 -4.40 16.04 21.34
N PRO A 112 -4.37 16.99 20.39
CA PRO A 112 -3.50 18.17 20.49
C PRO A 112 -3.72 19.01 21.75
N GLU A 113 -4.93 19.02 22.32
CA GLU A 113 -5.22 19.72 23.58
C GLU A 113 -4.52 19.07 24.77
N PHE A 114 -4.46 17.74 24.80
CA PHE A 114 -3.68 17.01 25.79
C PHE A 114 -2.19 17.28 25.62
N VAL A 115 -1.67 17.17 24.40
CA VAL A 115 -0.24 17.41 24.12
C VAL A 115 0.16 18.83 24.52
N THR A 116 -0.71 19.82 24.30
CA THR A 116 -0.51 21.20 24.79
C THR A 116 -0.38 21.23 26.32
N ALA A 117 -1.37 20.69 27.04
CA ALA A 117 -1.36 20.66 28.51
C ALA A 117 -0.17 19.87 29.08
N TRP A 118 0.25 18.81 28.40
CA TRP A 118 1.39 17.97 28.77
C TRP A 118 2.72 18.73 28.63
N LEU A 119 2.90 19.47 27.54
CA LEU A 119 4.06 20.34 27.34
C LEU A 119 4.09 21.51 28.32
N ASP A 120 2.93 22.09 28.65
CA ASP A 120 2.84 23.17 29.65
C ASP A 120 3.13 22.66 31.07
N LEU A 121 2.76 21.41 31.37
CA LEU A 121 3.18 20.74 32.60
C LEU A 121 4.71 20.61 32.65
N ILE A 122 5.36 20.15 31.57
CA ILE A 122 6.84 20.09 31.46
C ILE A 122 7.47 21.46 31.72
N ARG A 123 6.89 22.55 31.19
CA ARG A 123 7.36 23.93 31.42
C ARG A 123 7.16 24.44 32.85
N GLY A 124 6.42 23.72 33.69
CA GLY A 124 5.96 24.22 34.99
C GLY A 124 4.92 25.34 34.89
N GLN A 125 4.24 25.45 33.73
CA GLN A 125 3.20 26.44 33.46
C GLN A 125 1.78 25.92 33.75
N ALA A 126 1.64 24.61 33.97
CA ALA A 126 0.42 23.97 34.43
C ALA A 126 0.67 23.19 35.73
N THR A 127 -0.36 23.08 36.58
CA THR A 127 -0.36 22.21 37.76
C THR A 127 -1.29 21.04 37.53
N ALA A 128 -0.84 19.83 37.87
CA ALA A 128 -1.69 18.65 37.89
C ALA A 128 -2.63 18.73 39.11
N ASP A 129 -3.94 18.58 38.86
CA ASP A 129 -4.95 18.55 39.93
C ASP A 129 -5.08 17.10 40.46
N PRO A 130 -4.78 16.83 41.74
CA PRO A 130 -4.79 15.47 42.26
C PRO A 130 -6.20 14.88 42.27
N GLY A 131 -6.30 13.66 41.76
CA GLY A 131 -7.53 12.87 41.69
C GLY A 131 -7.62 11.81 42.77
N VAL A 132 -7.97 10.59 42.37
CA VAL A 132 -7.99 9.42 43.27
C VAL A 132 -6.54 9.05 43.63
N GLY A 133 -6.27 8.66 44.89
CA GLY A 133 -4.99 8.02 45.28
C GLY A 133 -3.76 8.92 45.53
N GLU A 134 -3.94 10.20 45.90
CA GLU A 134 -2.84 11.18 46.16
C GLU A 134 -1.74 11.18 45.06
N CYS A 135 -2.13 11.00 43.79
CA CYS A 135 -1.19 11.00 42.67
C CYS A 135 -0.75 12.43 42.34
N THR A 136 0.55 12.65 42.16
CA THR A 136 1.12 13.94 41.75
C THR A 136 1.93 13.81 40.47
N ALA A 137 2.02 14.88 39.70
CA ALA A 137 2.88 15.00 38.53
C ALA A 137 3.51 16.41 38.50
N SER A 138 4.80 16.49 38.19
CA SER A 138 5.58 17.72 38.14
C SER A 138 6.49 17.71 36.93
N GLY A 139 6.51 18.81 36.18
CA GLY A 139 7.39 18.96 35.04
C GLY A 139 8.74 19.59 35.40
N HIS A 140 9.73 19.23 34.60
CA HIS A 140 11.11 19.67 34.73
C HIS A 140 11.65 20.07 33.36
N THR A 141 12.45 21.13 33.30
CA THR A 141 13.17 21.55 32.08
C THR A 141 14.68 21.51 32.34
N VAL A 142 15.47 21.23 31.30
CA VAL A 142 16.93 21.27 31.39
C VAL A 142 17.42 22.69 31.07
N PRO A 143 18.17 23.35 31.97
CA PRO A 143 18.77 24.65 31.69
C PRO A 143 19.76 24.58 30.52
N GLY A 144 19.60 25.44 29.51
CA GLY A 144 20.51 25.54 28.36
C GLY A 144 20.17 24.64 27.16
N GLY A 145 19.09 23.85 27.23
CA GLY A 145 18.58 23.05 26.10
C GLY A 145 17.89 23.90 25.02
N LEU A 146 17.62 23.28 23.87
CA LEU A 146 16.79 23.86 22.81
C LEU A 146 15.39 24.21 23.35
N ARG A 147 14.68 25.10 22.66
CA ARG A 147 13.31 25.49 23.03
C ARG A 147 12.36 24.28 22.90
N LEU A 148 11.62 23.98 23.96
CA LEU A 148 10.49 23.04 23.90
C LEU A 148 9.35 23.65 23.06
N PRO A 149 8.92 23.02 21.95
CA PRO A 149 7.93 23.58 21.02
C PRO A 149 6.53 23.64 21.61
N THR A 150 5.70 24.55 21.12
CA THR A 150 4.27 24.60 21.46
C THR A 150 3.47 23.69 20.54
N ALA A 151 2.36 23.10 21.00
CA ALA A 151 1.49 22.27 20.15
C ALA A 151 0.58 23.10 19.21
N SER A 152 1.09 24.24 18.72
CA SER A 152 0.38 25.16 17.82
C SER A 152 0.58 24.86 16.34
N GLY A 153 1.55 24.01 16.00
CA GLY A 153 1.82 23.55 14.63
C GLY A 153 1.38 22.11 14.42
N SER A 154 2.26 21.26 13.89
CA SER A 154 1.94 19.84 13.67
C SER A 154 2.15 19.02 14.94
N VAL A 155 1.17 18.18 15.27
CA VAL A 155 1.23 17.18 16.34
C VAL A 155 0.91 15.83 15.71
N ARG A 156 1.82 14.87 15.81
CA ARG A 156 1.65 13.56 15.17
C ARG A 156 2.19 12.45 16.07
N VAL A 157 1.37 11.44 16.34
CA VAL A 157 1.80 10.23 17.04
C VAL A 157 2.62 9.38 16.08
N SER A 158 3.79 8.91 16.51
CA SER A 158 4.66 8.05 15.72
C SER A 158 4.10 6.64 15.63
N SER A 159 3.85 6.13 14.42
CA SER A 159 3.40 4.76 14.18
C SER A 159 4.61 3.84 13.98
N GLY A 160 4.91 2.98 14.97
CA GLY A 160 6.02 2.02 14.88
C GLY A 160 6.59 1.56 16.22
N GLU A 161 6.33 2.28 17.31
CA GLU A 161 6.87 1.92 18.63
C GLU A 161 6.12 0.76 19.31
N GLN A 162 6.89 -0.12 19.96
CA GLN A 162 6.35 -1.33 20.59
C GLN A 162 5.95 -1.15 22.06
N SER A 163 6.59 -0.23 22.80
CA SER A 163 6.50 -0.20 24.29
C SER A 163 5.97 1.10 24.90
N ASN A 164 6.01 2.22 24.17
CA ASN A 164 5.62 3.55 24.64
C ASN A 164 4.82 4.30 23.56
N THR A 165 4.41 5.55 23.84
CA THR A 165 3.78 6.42 22.83
C THR A 165 4.59 7.69 22.62
N SER A 166 5.27 7.78 21.48
CA SER A 166 5.95 9.00 21.06
C SER A 166 5.08 9.93 20.21
N VAL A 167 5.14 11.22 20.52
CA VAL A 167 4.45 12.29 19.81
C VAL A 167 5.47 13.28 19.28
N ILE A 168 5.48 13.48 17.97
CA ILE A 168 6.29 14.52 17.33
C ILE A 168 5.49 15.82 17.33
N VAL A 169 6.11 16.88 17.86
CA VAL A 169 5.54 18.23 17.96
C VAL A 169 6.47 19.19 17.26
N ASP A 170 5.95 19.92 16.29
CA ASP A 170 6.68 20.94 15.53
C ASP A 170 5.84 22.21 15.41
N ASP A 171 6.35 23.33 15.89
CA ASP A 171 5.69 24.64 15.82
C ASP A 171 6.21 25.56 14.71
N GLY A 172 7.04 25.02 13.81
CA GLY A 172 7.69 25.76 12.72
C GLY A 172 8.94 26.55 13.17
N VAL A 173 9.24 26.58 14.47
CA VAL A 173 10.44 27.22 15.04
C VAL A 173 11.36 26.18 15.69
N SER A 174 10.77 25.19 16.36
CA SER A 174 11.46 24.08 17.02
C SER A 174 10.62 22.81 16.88
N ALA A 175 11.29 21.66 16.89
CA ALA A 175 10.64 20.35 16.87
C ALA A 175 11.14 19.48 18.01
N ALA A 176 10.25 18.68 18.59
CA ALA A 176 10.53 17.75 19.66
C ALA A 176 9.80 16.43 19.47
N ILE A 177 10.41 15.36 19.95
CA ILE A 177 9.76 14.07 20.15
C ILE A 177 9.48 13.89 21.63
N VAL A 178 8.21 13.71 21.98
CA VAL A 178 7.72 13.54 23.36
C VAL A 178 7.33 12.09 23.55
N LYS A 179 8.13 11.36 24.31
CA LYS A 179 7.91 9.95 24.63
C LYS A 179 7.12 9.85 25.93
N ILE A 180 5.93 9.27 25.87
CA ILE A 180 5.05 9.06 27.01
C ILE A 180 5.21 7.61 27.47
N PHE A 181 5.66 7.43 28.72
CA PHE A 181 5.89 6.10 29.28
C PHE A 181 4.56 5.45 29.66
N ARG A 182 4.23 4.34 28.98
CA ARG A 182 2.94 3.66 29.16
C ARG A 182 2.96 2.64 30.30
N VAL A 183 4.07 1.93 30.46
CA VAL A 183 4.32 1.03 31.60
C VAL A 183 5.34 1.70 32.52
N LEU A 184 4.91 2.06 33.72
CA LEU A 184 5.72 2.80 34.68
C LEU A 184 6.54 1.85 35.54
N SER A 185 7.84 2.12 35.61
CA SER A 185 8.75 1.45 36.53
C SER A 185 9.16 2.40 37.65
N VAL A 186 9.14 1.92 38.90
CA VAL A 186 9.52 2.74 40.06
C VAL A 186 11.00 3.13 39.97
N GLY A 187 11.29 4.40 40.21
CA GLY A 187 12.63 4.99 40.13
C GLY A 187 12.79 5.95 38.95
N LYS A 188 14.01 6.47 38.79
CA LYS A 188 14.34 7.36 37.67
C LYS A 188 14.50 6.54 36.39
N ASN A 189 13.96 7.05 35.28
CA ASN A 189 14.18 6.43 33.99
C ASN A 189 15.61 6.77 33.48
N PRO A 190 16.41 5.76 33.05
CA PRO A 190 17.73 5.99 32.47
C PRO A 190 17.74 7.03 31.35
N GLU A 191 16.71 7.04 30.48
CA GLU A 191 16.60 7.97 29.36
C GLU A 191 16.48 9.44 29.82
N VAL A 192 15.81 9.66 30.97
CA VAL A 192 15.69 10.98 31.61
C VAL A 192 17.00 11.38 32.29
N GLU A 193 17.53 10.52 33.16
CA GLU A 193 18.73 10.84 33.96
C GLU A 193 19.96 11.07 33.07
N VAL A 194 20.19 10.16 32.13
CA VAL A 194 21.34 10.21 31.22
C VAL A 194 21.20 11.36 30.23
N GLY A 195 20.03 11.50 29.60
CA GLY A 195 19.77 12.56 28.63
C GLY A 195 19.89 13.96 29.26
N ALA A 196 19.30 14.17 30.44
CA ALA A 196 19.38 15.46 31.15
C ALA A 196 20.82 15.81 31.57
N ALA A 197 21.60 14.83 32.05
CA ALA A 197 23.00 15.04 32.42
C ALA A 197 23.87 15.40 31.22
N LEU A 198 23.74 14.67 30.10
CA LEU A 198 24.49 14.93 28.87
C LEU A 198 24.12 16.26 28.21
N THR A 199 22.84 16.63 28.24
CA THR A 199 22.34 17.91 27.75
C THR A 199 22.90 19.07 28.58
N SER A 200 22.90 18.93 29.92
CA SER A 200 23.48 19.92 30.82
C SER A 200 24.99 20.12 30.61
N ALA A 201 25.68 19.07 30.14
CA ALA A 201 27.10 19.13 29.77
C ALA A 201 27.36 19.64 28.34
N GLY A 202 26.32 19.97 27.57
CA GLY A 202 26.46 20.48 26.20
C GLY A 202 26.98 19.46 25.20
N THR A 203 26.69 18.17 25.41
CA THR A 203 27.11 17.07 24.53
C THR A 203 26.33 17.12 23.23
N LYS A 204 27.01 17.10 22.08
CA LYS A 204 26.38 17.21 20.74
C LYS A 204 26.08 15.85 20.11
N GLU A 205 26.66 14.79 20.66
CA GLU A 205 26.59 13.42 20.18
C GLU A 205 25.29 12.70 20.61
N VAL A 206 24.38 13.42 21.30
CA VAL A 206 23.05 12.93 21.71
C VAL A 206 21.99 14.01 21.41
N PRO A 207 20.72 13.64 21.17
CA PRO A 207 19.63 14.60 21.12
C PRO A 207 19.50 15.35 22.45
N SER A 208 19.26 16.66 22.40
CA SER A 208 19.07 17.45 23.63
C SER A 208 17.77 17.04 24.34
N THR A 209 17.83 16.73 25.63
CA THR A 209 16.65 16.58 26.50
C THR A 209 16.09 17.95 26.83
N LEU A 210 14.85 18.21 26.41
CA LEU A 210 14.18 19.50 26.56
C LEU A 210 13.44 19.60 27.91
N GLY A 211 12.94 18.47 28.40
CA GLY A 211 12.27 18.37 29.69
C GLY A 211 11.62 17.00 29.91
N TRP A 212 11.07 16.77 31.10
CA TRP A 212 10.41 15.52 31.47
C TRP A 212 9.34 15.77 32.54
N ILE A 213 8.55 14.74 32.85
CA ILE A 213 7.56 14.75 33.92
C ILE A 213 7.89 13.64 34.90
N THR A 214 7.92 13.95 36.19
CA THR A 214 8.03 12.99 37.28
C THR A 214 6.73 12.97 38.07
N GLY A 215 6.26 11.78 38.45
CA GLY A 215 5.08 11.63 39.29
C GLY A 215 5.27 10.71 40.49
N THR A 216 4.30 10.74 41.39
CA THR A 216 4.25 9.91 42.60
C THR A 216 2.87 9.35 42.83
N TRP A 217 2.76 8.12 43.35
CA TRP A 217 1.49 7.52 43.75
C TRP A 217 1.64 6.66 45.01
N GLU A 218 0.53 6.37 45.69
CA GLU A 218 0.53 5.49 46.87
C GLU A 218 0.64 4.01 46.49
N VAL A 219 1.46 3.26 47.23
CA VAL A 219 1.56 1.80 47.09
C VAL A 219 0.74 1.12 48.17
N TRP A 220 -0.20 0.27 47.77
CA TRP A 220 -1.09 -0.48 48.66
C TRP A 220 -0.72 -1.97 48.66
N THR A 221 -0.62 -2.57 49.85
CA THR A 221 -0.41 -4.02 50.02
C THR A 221 -1.64 -4.65 50.69
N PRO A 222 -1.81 -5.99 50.65
CA PRO A 222 -2.89 -6.68 51.36
C PRO A 222 -2.93 -6.43 52.88
N GLN A 223 -1.88 -5.84 53.46
CA GLN A 223 -1.75 -5.51 54.89
C GLN A 223 -1.94 -4.00 55.20
N GLY A 224 -2.21 -3.16 54.19
CA GLY A 224 -2.43 -1.70 54.31
C GLY A 224 -1.51 -0.84 53.43
N ARG A 225 -1.58 0.49 53.60
CA ARG A 225 -0.76 1.50 52.89
C ARG A 225 0.73 1.27 53.20
N HIS A 226 1.54 1.09 52.16
CA HIS A 226 2.96 0.72 52.27
C HIS A 226 3.84 1.64 51.41
N GLY A 227 3.85 2.94 51.72
CA GLY A 227 4.77 3.92 51.14
C GLY A 227 4.25 4.63 49.87
N THR A 228 5.11 5.49 49.31
CA THR A 228 4.88 6.27 48.09
C THR A 228 5.91 5.84 47.04
N ALA A 229 5.46 5.47 45.85
CA ALA A 229 6.30 5.20 44.69
C ALA A 229 6.46 6.47 43.85
N SER A 230 7.57 6.57 43.12
CA SER A 230 7.82 7.65 42.17
C SER A 230 8.41 7.08 40.89
N ALA A 231 8.01 7.65 39.75
CA ALA A 231 8.53 7.29 38.43
C ALA A 231 8.48 8.51 37.48
N ASP A 232 9.26 8.46 36.41
CA ASP A 232 9.15 9.40 35.30
C ASP A 232 8.01 8.97 34.36
N PHE A 233 7.16 9.92 33.95
CA PHE A 233 5.93 9.69 33.18
C PHE A 233 6.09 10.01 31.69
N ALA A 234 7.01 10.91 31.35
CA ALA A 234 7.34 11.27 29.97
C ALA A 234 8.68 11.99 29.89
N VAL A 235 9.30 11.97 28.71
CA VAL A 235 10.50 12.75 28.38
C VAL A 235 10.35 13.39 26.99
N ALA A 236 10.86 14.60 26.83
CA ALA A 236 10.88 15.32 25.56
C ALA A 236 12.32 15.53 25.10
N HIS A 237 12.62 15.11 23.88
CA HIS A 237 13.92 15.28 23.23
C HIS A 237 13.81 16.15 21.98
N GLU A 238 14.92 16.75 21.58
CA GLU A 238 15.12 17.34 20.25
C GLU A 238 14.72 16.35 19.15
N PHE A 239 13.90 16.81 18.20
CA PHE A 239 13.59 16.01 17.02
C PHE A 239 14.65 16.21 15.93
N LEU A 240 15.31 15.13 15.53
CA LEU A 240 16.41 15.14 14.57
C LEU A 240 15.89 14.94 13.13
N ALA A 241 15.43 16.03 12.51
CA ALA A 241 14.90 15.98 11.15
C ALA A 241 15.97 15.60 10.11
N GLY A 242 15.63 14.72 9.18
CA GLY A 242 16.51 14.32 8.07
C GLY A 242 17.68 13.40 8.44
N GLY A 243 17.67 12.82 9.65
CA GLY A 243 18.68 11.85 10.08
C GLY A 243 18.63 10.56 9.24
N GLN A 244 19.79 10.02 8.89
CA GLN A 244 19.93 8.73 8.21
C GLN A 244 20.28 7.64 9.23
N ASP A 245 19.69 6.46 9.09
CA ASP A 245 19.91 5.33 9.98
C ASP A 245 21.34 4.74 9.80
N ALA A 246 22.13 4.72 10.88
CA ALA A 246 23.48 4.18 10.87
C ALA A 246 23.51 2.67 10.56
N TRP A 247 22.49 1.91 10.98
CA TRP A 247 22.31 0.50 10.61
C TRP A 247 22.22 0.35 9.10
N ARG A 248 21.33 1.11 8.46
CA ARG A 248 21.13 1.02 7.01
C ARG A 248 22.40 1.42 6.25
N LEU A 249 23.06 2.50 6.67
CA LEU A 249 24.33 2.94 6.08
C LEU A 249 25.42 1.86 6.16
N ALA A 250 25.53 1.17 7.29
CA ALA A 250 26.51 0.11 7.48
C ALA A 250 26.18 -1.14 6.66
N VAL A 251 24.91 -1.57 6.64
CA VAL A 251 24.45 -2.71 5.84
C VAL A 251 24.65 -2.47 4.35
N ASP A 252 24.29 -1.29 3.84
CA ASP A 252 24.49 -0.93 2.42
C ASP A 252 25.97 -0.84 2.06
N ALA A 253 26.81 -0.31 2.96
CA ALA A 253 28.25 -0.26 2.77
C ALA A 253 28.86 -1.68 2.74
N ALA A 254 28.47 -2.55 3.67
CA ALA A 254 28.91 -3.94 3.68
C ALA A 254 28.44 -4.70 2.42
N ALA A 255 27.17 -4.53 2.03
CA ALA A 255 26.58 -5.22 0.88
C ALA A 255 27.28 -4.85 -0.45
N SER A 256 27.64 -3.58 -0.60
CA SER A 256 28.35 -3.05 -1.76
C SER A 256 29.87 -3.19 -1.70
N GLY A 257 30.41 -3.68 -0.57
CA GLY A 257 31.86 -3.76 -0.33
C GLY A 257 32.55 -2.41 -0.22
N LYS A 258 31.80 -1.34 0.11
CA LYS A 258 32.32 0.01 0.34
C LYS A 258 33.02 0.08 1.69
N ASP A 259 34.15 0.80 1.72
CA ASP A 259 34.86 1.13 2.97
C ASP A 259 33.97 1.99 3.89
N PHE A 260 33.90 1.61 5.17
CA PHE A 260 33.14 2.26 6.22
C PHE A 260 34.02 2.64 7.42
N ALA A 261 35.35 2.55 7.29
CA ALA A 261 36.29 2.81 8.38
C ALA A 261 36.25 4.27 8.86
N ALA A 262 36.02 5.24 7.97
CA ALA A 262 35.96 6.65 8.34
C ALA A 262 34.75 6.93 9.24
N GLU A 263 33.59 6.40 8.87
CA GLU A 263 32.34 6.46 9.62
C GLU A 263 32.49 5.70 10.95
N ALA A 264 33.04 4.49 10.93
CA ALA A 264 33.30 3.71 12.14
C ALA A 264 34.23 4.44 13.13
N ARG A 265 35.28 5.11 12.65
CA ARG A 265 36.16 5.94 13.49
C ARG A 265 35.40 7.10 14.15
N GLN A 266 34.55 7.79 13.40
CA GLN A 266 33.73 8.87 13.94
C GLN A 266 32.71 8.38 14.97
N LEU A 267 32.11 7.21 14.75
CA LEU A 267 31.27 6.54 15.74
C LEU A 267 32.05 6.24 17.02
N GLY A 268 33.29 5.75 16.90
CA GLY A 268 34.20 5.54 18.04
C GLY A 268 34.46 6.81 18.84
N GLN A 269 34.73 7.93 18.15
CA GLN A 269 34.92 9.24 18.78
C GLN A 269 33.65 9.72 19.48
N ALA A 270 32.48 9.53 18.87
CA ALA A 270 31.20 9.91 19.45
C ALA A 270 30.90 9.10 20.73
N THR A 271 31.04 7.77 20.69
CA THR A 271 30.85 6.89 21.86
C THR A 271 31.80 7.25 22.99
N ALA A 272 33.09 7.48 22.69
CA ALA A 272 34.07 7.88 23.71
C ALA A 272 33.75 9.25 24.32
N THR A 273 33.26 10.20 23.51
CA THR A 273 32.85 11.52 23.98
C THR A 273 31.67 11.41 24.95
N VAL A 274 30.65 10.62 24.61
CA VAL A 274 29.51 10.35 25.51
C VAL A 274 29.99 9.69 26.81
N HIS A 275 30.84 8.66 26.74
CA HIS A 275 31.40 8.01 27.93
C HIS A 275 32.16 8.97 28.83
N LEU A 276 33.01 9.83 28.27
CA LEU A 276 33.77 10.84 29.03
C LEU A 276 32.81 11.80 29.75
N ARG A 277 31.78 12.28 29.03
CA ARG A 277 30.78 13.20 29.59
C ARG A 277 29.93 12.55 30.68
N LEU A 278 29.60 11.26 30.55
CA LEU A 278 28.90 10.52 31.61
C LEU A 278 29.75 10.37 32.87
N ALA A 279 31.03 10.05 32.73
CA ALA A 279 31.96 10.01 33.87
C ALA A 279 32.09 11.38 34.56
N GLU A 280 32.16 12.46 33.78
CA GLU A 280 32.28 13.82 34.32
C GLU A 280 31.01 14.28 35.04
N THR A 281 29.83 13.94 34.51
CA THR A 281 28.54 14.46 35.00
C THR A 281 27.90 13.60 36.07
N LEU A 282 27.94 12.28 35.92
CA LEU A 282 27.30 11.31 36.82
C LEU A 282 28.32 10.57 37.71
N GLY A 283 29.61 10.86 37.52
CA GLY A 283 30.68 10.29 38.30
C GLY A 283 31.10 8.89 37.85
N THR A 284 32.15 8.40 38.50
CA THR A 284 32.67 7.05 38.31
C THR A 284 32.61 6.27 39.63
N ALA A 285 32.62 4.96 39.53
CA ALA A 285 32.64 4.03 40.64
C ALA A 285 33.74 2.97 40.43
N THR A 286 34.05 2.24 41.50
CA THR A 286 34.89 1.04 41.46
C THR A 286 34.09 -0.14 41.98
N GLU A 287 34.52 -1.35 41.68
CA GLU A 287 33.97 -2.54 42.32
C GLU A 287 34.11 -2.43 43.85
N ARG A 288 33.06 -2.84 44.57
CA ARG A 288 33.05 -2.95 46.05
C ARG A 288 34.12 -3.91 46.51
N VAL A 289 34.32 -4.99 45.75
CA VAL A 289 35.42 -5.93 45.90
C VAL A 289 35.97 -6.21 44.49
N PRO A 290 37.24 -5.87 44.20
CA PRO A 290 37.83 -6.05 42.87
C PRO A 290 37.66 -7.49 42.34
N GLY A 291 37.14 -7.60 41.12
CA GLY A 291 36.89 -8.87 40.42
C GLY A 291 35.72 -9.70 40.97
N GLN A 292 34.90 -9.15 41.88
CA GLN A 292 33.76 -9.85 42.49
C GLN A 292 32.40 -9.19 42.25
N ASP A 293 32.32 -8.09 41.51
CA ASP A 293 31.03 -7.48 41.14
C ASP A 293 30.68 -7.76 39.66
N ILE A 294 31.52 -7.32 38.71
CA ILE A 294 31.17 -7.39 37.28
C ILE A 294 31.40 -8.79 36.69
N ALA A 295 32.58 -9.37 36.89
CA ALA A 295 32.93 -10.66 36.31
C ALA A 295 31.96 -11.80 36.70
N PRO A 296 31.55 -11.95 37.98
CA PRO A 296 30.54 -12.94 38.37
C PRO A 296 29.17 -12.68 37.76
N GLU A 297 28.77 -11.40 37.64
CA GLU A 297 27.47 -11.04 37.09
C GLU A 297 27.39 -11.30 35.59
N VAL A 298 28.44 -10.96 34.82
CA VAL A 298 28.56 -11.34 33.40
C VAL A 298 28.50 -12.87 33.25
N ALA A 299 29.25 -13.62 34.07
CA ALA A 299 29.22 -15.08 34.03
C ALA A 299 27.83 -15.65 34.35
N ARG A 300 27.09 -15.03 35.28
CA ARG A 300 25.72 -15.43 35.62
C ARG A 300 24.78 -15.20 34.43
N ARG A 301 24.87 -14.04 33.77
CA ARG A 301 24.04 -13.71 32.59
C ARG A 301 24.34 -14.62 31.42
N VAL A 302 25.61 -14.84 31.10
CA VAL A 302 26.00 -15.75 30.02
C VAL A 302 25.46 -17.17 30.27
N ARG A 303 25.53 -17.70 31.50
CA ARG A 303 24.93 -19.02 31.82
C ARG A 303 23.42 -19.02 31.69
N GLN A 304 22.75 -17.95 32.12
CA GLN A 304 21.30 -17.82 31.99
C GLN A 304 20.89 -17.79 30.51
N SER A 305 21.52 -16.96 29.70
CA SER A 305 21.27 -16.89 28.26
C SER A 305 21.63 -18.20 27.56
N TRP A 306 22.71 -18.87 27.98
CA TRP A 306 23.09 -20.18 27.46
C TRP A 306 22.06 -21.28 27.74
N ALA A 307 21.38 -21.24 28.89
CA ALA A 307 20.34 -22.21 29.19
C ALA A 307 19.18 -22.18 28.18
N GLU A 308 18.92 -21.01 27.57
CA GLU A 308 17.88 -20.83 26.55
C GLU A 308 18.43 -20.97 25.11
N ALA A 309 19.61 -20.41 24.84
CA ALA A 309 20.21 -20.34 23.51
C ALA A 309 21.15 -21.52 23.17
N GLY A 310 21.64 -22.25 24.17
CA GLY A 310 22.71 -23.23 24.02
C GLY A 310 22.38 -24.36 23.04
N THR A 311 21.11 -24.77 22.98
CA THR A 311 20.62 -25.76 22.01
C THR A 311 20.75 -25.26 20.56
N ALA A 312 20.56 -23.97 20.31
CA ALA A 312 20.73 -23.36 18.99
C ALA A 312 22.21 -23.11 18.66
N VAL A 313 23.04 -22.79 19.66
CA VAL A 313 24.47 -22.50 19.47
C VAL A 313 25.31 -23.77 19.27
N GLY A 314 24.91 -24.92 19.80
CA GLY A 314 25.60 -26.21 19.61
C GLY A 314 26.48 -26.63 20.80
N PRO A 315 27.27 -27.72 20.68
CA PRO A 315 27.89 -28.42 21.82
C PRO A 315 29.19 -27.74 22.34
N HIS A 316 29.12 -26.46 22.70
CA HIS A 316 30.27 -25.66 23.18
C HIS A 316 30.30 -25.42 24.70
N GLU A 317 29.57 -26.22 25.48
CA GLU A 317 29.42 -26.01 26.94
C GLU A 317 30.75 -26.10 27.70
N GLN A 318 31.69 -26.94 27.22
CA GLN A 318 33.03 -27.03 27.82
C GLN A 318 33.87 -25.76 27.57
N GLN A 319 33.81 -25.21 26.34
CA GLN A 319 34.50 -23.98 25.95
C GLN A 319 33.90 -22.76 26.64
N LEU A 320 32.58 -22.73 26.82
CA LEU A 320 31.89 -21.75 27.63
C LEU A 320 32.41 -21.76 29.07
N GLU A 321 32.38 -22.91 29.75
CA GLU A 321 32.83 -22.99 31.15
C GLU A 321 34.32 -22.68 31.31
N ALA A 322 35.15 -23.00 30.31
CA ALA A 322 36.56 -22.60 30.28
C ALA A 322 36.74 -21.08 30.20
N LEU A 323 35.97 -20.39 29.34
CA LEU A 323 35.94 -18.92 29.26
C LEU A 323 35.47 -18.30 30.59
N LEU A 324 34.39 -18.82 31.18
CA LEU A 324 33.86 -18.33 32.46
C LEU A 324 34.84 -18.55 33.62
N ALA A 325 35.62 -19.64 33.60
CA ALA A 325 36.68 -19.88 34.56
C ALA A 325 37.85 -18.88 34.41
N GLN A 326 38.20 -18.48 33.18
CA GLN A 326 39.22 -17.45 32.93
C GLN A 326 38.77 -16.04 33.33
N LEU A 327 37.46 -15.78 33.26
CA LEU A 327 36.84 -14.52 33.69
C LEU A 327 36.82 -14.37 35.22
N ALA A 328 36.77 -15.49 35.96
CA ALA A 328 36.67 -15.46 37.42
C ALA A 328 37.82 -14.67 38.08
N GLY A 329 37.45 -13.69 38.91
CA GLY A 329 38.41 -12.83 39.63
C GLY A 329 39.12 -11.78 38.78
N LYS A 330 38.69 -11.54 37.54
CA LYS A 330 39.18 -10.43 36.71
C LYS A 330 38.46 -9.13 37.08
N GLU A 331 39.24 -8.11 37.40
CA GLU A 331 38.73 -6.77 37.67
C GLU A 331 38.21 -6.11 36.38
N ALA A 332 37.09 -5.39 36.46
CA ALA A 332 36.48 -4.72 35.31
C ALA A 332 36.98 -3.29 35.07
N GLY A 333 37.80 -2.75 35.99
CA GLY A 333 38.29 -1.38 35.94
C GLY A 333 37.28 -0.36 36.45
N THR A 334 37.37 0.88 35.94
CA THR A 334 36.48 1.98 36.33
C THR A 334 35.07 1.75 35.80
N LEU A 335 34.08 1.85 36.69
CA LEU A 335 32.66 1.74 36.37
C LEU A 335 32.06 3.14 36.21
N GLN A 336 31.07 3.28 35.35
CA GLN A 336 30.35 4.54 35.13
C GLN A 336 28.96 4.29 34.56
N ARG A 337 28.17 5.35 34.43
CA ARG A 337 26.94 5.27 33.62
C ARG A 337 27.33 5.07 32.15
N ILE A 338 26.60 4.18 31.49
CA ILE A 338 26.78 3.78 30.10
C ILE A 338 25.41 3.72 29.43
N HIS A 339 25.36 3.55 28.11
CA HIS A 339 24.13 3.31 27.37
C HIS A 339 23.53 1.94 27.71
N GLY A 340 24.36 0.91 27.80
CA GLY A 340 23.98 -0.42 28.27
C GLY A 340 23.34 -1.34 27.23
N ASP A 341 23.07 -0.87 26.01
CA ASP A 341 22.60 -1.67 24.86
C ASP A 341 23.02 -1.09 23.50
N LEU A 342 24.13 -0.34 23.45
CA LEU A 342 24.49 0.46 22.28
C LEU A 342 24.73 -0.40 21.02
N HIS A 343 24.01 -0.10 19.94
CA HIS A 343 24.22 -0.70 18.61
C HIS A 343 23.86 0.28 17.48
N LEU A 344 24.24 -0.04 16.22
CA LEU A 344 24.00 0.82 15.06
C LEU A 344 22.55 1.29 14.89
N GLY A 345 21.56 0.43 15.16
CA GLY A 345 20.14 0.80 15.10
C GLY A 345 19.68 1.87 16.11
N GLN A 346 20.54 2.30 17.03
CA GLN A 346 20.28 3.41 17.98
C GLN A 346 21.06 4.67 17.60
N ILE A 347 21.56 4.78 16.36
CA ILE A 347 22.39 5.89 15.93
C ILE A 347 21.85 6.47 14.62
N LEU A 348 21.77 7.81 14.56
CA LEU A 348 21.48 8.55 13.35
C LEU A 348 22.68 9.39 12.90
N LEU A 349 22.88 9.48 11.58
CA LEU A 349 23.69 10.51 10.96
C LEU A 349 22.80 11.72 10.65
N VAL A 350 22.93 12.78 11.44
CA VAL A 350 22.12 13.99 11.32
C VAL A 350 22.82 14.98 10.39
N PRO A 351 22.13 15.52 9.36
CA PRO A 351 22.71 16.54 8.50
C PRO A 351 23.05 17.81 9.30
N GLY A 352 24.20 18.41 9.01
CA GLY A 352 24.59 19.68 9.60
C GLY A 352 23.73 20.83 9.08
N ALA A 353 23.65 21.91 9.87
CA ALA A 353 23.13 23.18 9.37
C ALA A 353 24.00 23.70 8.21
N ALA A 354 23.50 24.66 7.42
CA ALA A 354 24.23 25.17 6.26
C ALA A 354 25.66 25.64 6.65
N GLY A 355 26.68 24.90 6.20
CA GLY A 355 28.10 25.16 6.51
C GLY A 355 28.70 24.33 7.65
N GLU A 356 27.91 23.49 8.33
CA GLU A 356 28.37 22.55 9.36
C GLU A 356 28.41 21.10 8.82
N PRO A 357 29.38 20.27 9.24
CA PRO A 357 29.42 18.86 8.87
C PRO A 357 28.26 18.08 9.53
N ALA A 358 27.89 16.96 8.92
CA ALA A 358 26.97 16.01 9.53
C ALA A 358 27.54 15.48 10.87
N ARG A 359 26.67 15.13 11.81
CA ARG A 359 27.04 14.61 13.13
C ARG A 359 26.35 13.28 13.42
N TRP A 360 27.02 12.42 14.17
CA TRP A 360 26.41 11.22 14.72
C TRP A 360 25.64 11.56 16.01
N ALA A 361 24.43 11.02 16.14
CA ALA A 361 23.58 11.17 17.30
C ALA A 361 23.19 9.80 17.86
N ILE A 362 23.59 9.53 19.10
CA ILE A 362 23.24 8.32 19.85
C ILE A 362 21.90 8.53 20.55
N LEU A 363 20.98 7.60 20.33
CA LEU A 363 19.58 7.64 20.78
C LEU A 363 19.32 6.58 21.86
N ASP A 364 18.14 6.64 22.50
CA ASP A 364 17.56 5.55 23.30
C ASP A 364 18.41 4.99 24.45
N PHE A 365 18.65 5.82 25.46
CA PHE A 365 19.41 5.45 26.67
C PHE A 365 18.61 4.58 27.68
N GLU A 366 17.53 3.93 27.26
CA GLU A 366 16.74 3.05 28.12
C GLU A 366 17.50 1.77 28.53
N GLY A 367 18.53 1.38 27.79
CA GLY A 367 19.28 0.13 27.98
C GLY A 367 18.47 -1.13 27.67
N GLU A 368 19.01 -2.32 27.94
CA GLU A 368 18.37 -3.59 27.57
C GLU A 368 16.93 -3.75 28.12
N PRO A 369 15.90 -3.86 27.25
CA PRO A 369 14.49 -3.86 27.66
C PRO A 369 14.10 -5.00 28.62
N LEU A 370 14.81 -6.13 28.59
CA LEU A 370 14.54 -7.28 29.46
C LEU A 370 15.08 -7.11 30.89
N ARG A 371 15.88 -6.08 31.16
CA ARG A 371 16.46 -5.83 32.48
C ARG A 371 15.54 -4.92 33.30
N PRO A 372 15.30 -5.15 34.60
CA PRO A 372 14.56 -4.20 35.44
C PRO A 372 15.23 -2.81 35.48
N ILE A 373 14.45 -1.72 35.48
CA ILE A 373 14.97 -0.34 35.42
C ILE A 373 15.99 -0.03 36.54
N GLU A 374 15.76 -0.58 37.73
CA GLU A 374 16.64 -0.46 38.90
C GLU A 374 18.05 -1.00 38.65
N HIS A 375 18.17 -2.01 37.79
CA HIS A 375 19.46 -2.59 37.40
C HIS A 375 20.08 -1.86 36.20
N ARG A 376 19.29 -1.10 35.43
CA ARG A 376 19.79 -0.29 34.31
C ARG A 376 20.43 1.02 34.78
N ASN A 377 20.14 1.47 36.00
CA ASN A 377 20.73 2.66 36.63
C ASN A 377 22.07 2.43 37.36
N ILE A 378 22.52 1.18 37.45
CA ILE A 378 23.78 0.84 38.14
C ILE A 378 24.97 1.16 37.22
N PRO A 379 26.06 1.78 37.72
CA PRO A 379 27.30 1.93 36.96
C PRO A 379 27.84 0.57 36.48
N ASP A 380 28.28 0.52 35.23
CA ASP A 380 28.80 -0.69 34.57
C ASP A 380 30.10 -0.35 33.84
N VAL A 381 30.74 -1.34 33.22
CA VAL A 381 32.00 -1.16 32.50
C VAL A 381 31.75 -0.57 31.10
N PRO A 382 32.41 0.54 30.71
CA PRO A 382 32.29 1.14 29.36
C PRO A 382 32.56 0.18 28.21
N LEU A 383 33.35 -0.86 28.49
CA LEU A 383 33.67 -1.92 27.55
C LEU A 383 32.42 -2.60 27.00
N ARG A 384 31.31 -2.62 27.75
CA ARG A 384 30.04 -3.21 27.31
C ARG A 384 29.46 -2.51 26.08
N ASP A 385 29.40 -1.19 26.07
CA ASP A 385 28.90 -0.41 24.93
C ASP A 385 29.83 -0.52 23.72
N VAL A 386 31.15 -0.55 23.97
CA VAL A 386 32.14 -0.78 22.91
C VAL A 386 31.91 -2.14 22.26
N VAL A 387 31.77 -3.20 23.06
CA VAL A 387 31.49 -4.54 22.56
C VAL A 387 30.16 -4.59 21.80
N GLY A 388 29.11 -3.94 22.30
CA GLY A 388 27.81 -3.85 21.63
C GLY A 388 27.91 -3.23 20.24
N MET A 389 28.63 -2.12 20.09
CA MET A 389 28.85 -1.49 18.80
C MET A 389 29.67 -2.36 17.86
N LEU A 390 30.78 -2.94 18.32
CA LEU A 390 31.61 -3.83 17.50
C LEU A 390 30.83 -5.06 17.03
N ARG A 391 30.01 -5.64 17.91
CA ARG A 391 29.10 -6.72 17.59
C ARG A 391 28.09 -6.33 16.52
N SER A 392 27.62 -5.08 16.54
CA SER A 392 26.66 -4.58 15.56
C SER A 392 27.25 -4.40 14.16
N PHE A 393 28.57 -4.16 13.99
CA PHE A 393 29.23 -4.22 12.68
C PHE A 393 29.27 -5.64 12.12
N ASP A 394 29.57 -6.64 12.96
CA ASP A 394 29.51 -8.06 12.58
C ASP A 394 28.06 -8.46 12.22
N TYR A 395 27.08 -7.99 13.00
CA TYR A 395 25.68 -8.23 12.72
C TYR A 395 25.23 -7.56 11.41
N ALA A 396 25.69 -6.33 11.11
CA ALA A 396 25.43 -5.62 9.86
C ALA A 396 26.04 -6.32 8.63
N ALA A 397 27.25 -6.87 8.77
CA ALA A 397 27.86 -7.69 7.72
C ALA A 397 27.06 -8.97 7.46
N GLY A 398 26.60 -9.65 8.53
CA GLY A 398 25.70 -10.80 8.42
C GLY A 398 24.36 -10.45 7.76
N ALA A 399 23.77 -9.31 8.12
CA ALA A 399 22.54 -8.81 7.51
C ALA A 399 22.74 -8.41 6.05
N ALA A 400 23.87 -7.80 5.69
CA ALA A 400 24.18 -7.46 4.31
C ALA A 400 24.22 -8.69 3.39
N ILE A 401 24.84 -9.78 3.86
CA ILE A 401 24.88 -11.07 3.13
C ILE A 401 23.48 -11.67 3.00
N ARG A 402 22.66 -11.54 4.05
CA ARG A 402 21.30 -12.08 4.11
C ARG A 402 20.33 -11.31 3.21
N GLU A 403 20.27 -9.99 3.38
CA GLU A 403 19.33 -9.09 2.69
C GLU A 403 19.65 -8.96 1.18
N ASN A 404 20.90 -9.19 0.78
CA ASN A 404 21.33 -9.07 -0.61
C ASN A 404 22.00 -10.37 -1.08
N PRO A 405 21.24 -11.34 -1.62
CA PRO A 405 21.77 -12.59 -2.18
C PRO A 405 22.72 -12.30 -3.36
N GLY A 406 24.02 -12.19 -3.08
CA GLY A 406 25.05 -11.79 -4.05
C GLY A 406 26.06 -10.76 -3.53
N ALA A 407 25.77 -10.12 -2.39
CA ALA A 407 26.71 -9.25 -1.70
C ALA A 407 28.00 -10.00 -1.35
N ARG A 408 29.15 -9.38 -1.66
CA ARG A 408 30.48 -9.87 -1.27
C ARG A 408 31.06 -8.91 -0.26
N VAL A 409 30.72 -9.13 1.01
CA VAL A 409 31.36 -8.41 2.11
C VAL A 409 32.85 -8.76 2.12
N PRO A 410 33.77 -7.78 2.04
CA PRO A 410 35.20 -8.04 2.13
C PRO A 410 35.54 -8.78 3.42
N ALA A 411 36.41 -9.78 3.37
CA ALA A 411 36.74 -10.61 4.53
C ALA A 411 37.32 -9.81 5.71
N THR A 412 37.91 -8.65 5.45
CA THR A 412 38.45 -7.74 6.48
C THR A 412 37.46 -6.68 6.93
N TRP A 413 36.29 -6.53 6.30
CA TRP A 413 35.40 -5.38 6.50
C TRP A 413 34.99 -5.18 7.96
N VAL A 414 34.61 -6.27 8.66
CA VAL A 414 34.24 -6.23 10.08
C VAL A 414 35.43 -5.82 10.94
N ASP A 415 36.61 -6.38 10.68
CA ASP A 415 37.82 -6.05 11.42
C ASP A 415 38.32 -4.63 11.13
N ASP A 416 38.22 -4.16 9.88
CA ASP A 416 38.60 -2.81 9.47
C ASP A 416 37.69 -1.77 10.15
N CYS A 417 36.37 -2.01 10.19
CA CYS A 417 35.41 -1.20 10.95
C CYS A 417 35.70 -1.24 12.45
N ALA A 418 35.98 -2.42 13.00
CA ALA A 418 36.28 -2.59 14.42
C ALA A 418 37.54 -1.85 14.85
N GLU A 419 38.64 -1.99 14.10
CA GLU A 419 39.91 -1.30 14.38
C GLU A 419 39.78 0.21 14.20
N ALA A 420 39.03 0.66 13.17
CA ALA A 420 38.78 2.08 12.97
C ALA A 420 37.94 2.68 14.11
N PHE A 421 36.88 1.98 14.55
CA PHE A 421 36.09 2.37 15.72
C PHE A 421 36.95 2.46 16.98
N LEU A 422 37.76 1.44 17.26
CA LEU A 422 38.65 1.44 18.43
C LEU A 422 39.69 2.55 18.36
N ALA A 423 40.26 2.83 17.18
CA ALA A 423 41.17 3.95 16.99
C ALA A 423 40.49 5.29 17.27
N GLY A 424 39.25 5.47 16.79
CA GLY A 424 38.45 6.66 17.08
C GLY A 424 38.10 6.81 18.56
N TYR A 425 37.79 5.70 19.23
CA TYR A 425 37.53 5.68 20.65
C TYR A 425 38.79 6.09 21.46
N SER A 426 39.96 5.57 21.08
CA SER A 426 41.26 5.89 21.68
C SER A 426 41.74 7.32 21.41
N ASP A 427 41.25 7.99 20.36
CA ASP A 427 41.55 9.40 20.09
C ASP A 427 41.03 10.31 21.23
N ILE A 428 39.94 9.91 21.90
CA ILE A 428 39.28 10.68 22.96
C ILE A 428 39.55 10.12 24.36
N THR A 429 39.54 8.79 24.50
CA THR A 429 39.81 8.10 25.77
C THR A 429 41.12 7.29 25.64
N PRO A 430 42.28 7.87 26.00
CA PRO A 430 43.57 7.20 25.83
C PRO A 430 43.64 5.88 26.60
N GLY A 431 43.95 4.81 25.89
CA GLY A 431 44.00 3.45 26.42
C GLY A 431 43.92 2.44 25.29
N THR A 432 44.33 1.20 25.56
CA THR A 432 44.22 0.09 24.61
C THR A 432 43.14 -0.87 25.11
N ILE A 433 42.14 -1.13 24.27
CA ILE A 433 41.12 -2.15 24.52
C ILE A 433 41.65 -3.50 24.02
N ASP A 434 41.90 -4.43 24.93
CA ASP A 434 42.32 -5.79 24.57
C ASP A 434 41.11 -6.68 24.24
N ARG A 435 40.85 -6.84 22.93
CA ARG A 435 39.81 -7.72 22.37
C ARG A 435 39.95 -9.20 22.78
N ARG A 436 41.11 -9.60 23.30
CA ARG A 436 41.39 -10.97 23.76
C ARG A 436 41.23 -11.15 25.26
N SER A 437 40.95 -10.08 26.00
CA SER A 437 40.74 -10.19 27.44
C SER A 437 39.50 -11.06 27.74
N PRO A 438 39.52 -11.92 28.78
CA PRO A 438 38.37 -12.75 29.12
C PRO A 438 37.08 -11.96 29.34
N LEU A 439 37.18 -10.73 29.85
CA LEU A 439 36.04 -9.84 30.04
C LEU A 439 35.45 -9.35 28.72
N PHE A 440 36.27 -8.96 27.74
CA PHE A 440 35.78 -8.58 26.40
C PHE A 440 35.05 -9.74 25.73
N VAL A 441 35.69 -10.92 25.70
CA VAL A 441 35.14 -12.12 25.07
C VAL A 441 33.83 -12.54 25.76
N ALA A 442 33.76 -12.48 27.08
CA ALA A 442 32.53 -12.80 27.81
C ALA A 442 31.39 -11.81 27.55
N LEU A 443 31.67 -10.50 27.47
CA LEU A 443 30.67 -9.49 27.11
C LEU A 443 30.19 -9.64 25.65
N TRP A 444 31.08 -10.03 24.73
CA TRP A 444 30.71 -10.30 23.34
C TRP A 444 29.77 -11.49 23.25
N LEU A 445 30.09 -12.57 23.97
CA LEU A 445 29.24 -13.74 24.06
C LEU A 445 27.89 -13.43 24.71
N ASP A 446 27.88 -12.62 25.78
CA ASP A 446 26.65 -12.17 26.45
C ASP A 446 25.69 -11.50 25.46
N LYS A 447 26.20 -10.55 24.66
CA LYS A 447 25.42 -9.86 23.63
C LYS A 447 24.98 -10.79 22.49
N ALA A 448 25.88 -11.65 22.00
CA ALA A 448 25.54 -12.58 20.91
C ALA A 448 24.46 -13.59 21.34
N LEU A 449 24.53 -14.12 22.57
CA LEU A 449 23.51 -15.02 23.10
C LEU A 449 22.17 -14.31 23.32
N TYR A 450 22.19 -13.05 23.77
CA TYR A 450 21.00 -12.23 23.85
C TYR A 450 20.31 -12.10 22.48
N GLU A 451 21.08 -11.82 21.42
CA GLU A 451 20.55 -11.75 20.05
C GLU A 451 20.00 -13.10 19.59
N VAL A 452 20.66 -14.23 19.90
CA VAL A 452 20.12 -15.57 19.62
C VAL A 452 18.72 -15.73 20.24
N ILE A 453 18.55 -15.39 21.52
CA ILE A 453 17.25 -15.49 22.21
C ILE A 453 16.22 -14.55 21.57
N TYR A 454 16.63 -13.34 21.20
CA TYR A 454 15.75 -12.36 20.57
C TYR A 454 15.27 -12.86 19.20
N GLU A 455 16.17 -13.34 18.35
CA GLU A 455 15.80 -13.83 17.01
C GLU A 455 14.99 -15.13 17.08
N LEU A 456 15.31 -16.04 18.01
CA LEU A 456 14.50 -17.25 18.25
C LEU A 456 13.03 -16.92 18.54
N ARG A 457 12.76 -15.80 19.23
CA ARG A 457 11.41 -15.41 19.65
C ARG A 457 10.68 -14.59 18.60
N ASN A 458 11.40 -13.78 17.82
CA ASN A 458 10.79 -12.74 16.98
C ASN A 458 11.06 -12.92 15.48
N ARG A 459 12.24 -13.40 15.08
CA ARG A 459 12.64 -13.58 13.67
C ARG A 459 13.53 -14.83 13.51
N PRO A 460 12.97 -16.05 13.62
CA PRO A 460 13.76 -17.28 13.63
C PRO A 460 14.69 -17.45 12.41
N ASP A 461 14.34 -16.88 11.26
CA ASP A 461 15.18 -16.96 10.06
C ASP A 461 16.46 -16.11 10.16
N TRP A 462 16.52 -15.09 11.02
CA TRP A 462 17.71 -14.24 11.26
C TRP A 462 18.72 -14.90 12.22
N LEU A 463 18.34 -16.01 12.85
CA LEU A 463 19.11 -16.76 13.82
C LEU A 463 20.55 -17.15 13.40
N PRO A 464 20.87 -17.46 12.13
CA PRO A 464 22.22 -17.84 11.75
C PRO A 464 23.29 -16.79 12.07
N ILE A 465 22.95 -15.49 12.02
CA ILE A 465 23.90 -14.39 12.24
C ILE A 465 24.46 -14.44 13.69
N PRO A 466 23.63 -14.37 14.75
CA PRO A 466 24.13 -14.45 16.13
C PRO A 466 24.60 -15.85 16.56
N VAL A 467 24.09 -16.92 15.95
CA VAL A 467 24.57 -18.28 16.21
C VAL A 467 26.01 -18.47 15.69
N ASN A 468 26.30 -18.03 14.46
CA ASN A 468 27.64 -18.16 13.88
C ASN A 468 28.69 -17.35 14.64
N ALA A 469 28.35 -16.13 15.05
CA ALA A 469 29.22 -15.30 15.88
C ALA A 469 29.56 -15.98 17.23
N SER A 470 28.55 -16.58 17.88
CA SER A 470 28.74 -17.32 19.14
C SER A 470 29.63 -18.55 18.96
N ARG A 471 29.44 -19.31 17.87
CA ARG A 471 30.25 -20.48 17.51
C ARG A 471 31.71 -20.10 17.21
N GLN A 472 31.93 -19.06 16.42
CA GLN A 472 33.27 -18.59 16.07
C GLN A 472 34.06 -18.16 17.31
N LEU A 473 33.40 -17.46 18.25
CA LEU A 473 34.01 -17.02 19.49
C LEU A 473 34.39 -18.20 20.39
N LEU A 474 33.49 -19.17 20.57
CA LEU A 474 33.71 -20.36 21.40
C LEU A 474 34.63 -21.41 20.74
N GLY A 475 34.75 -21.40 19.42
CA GLY A 475 35.71 -22.23 18.67
C GLY A 475 37.17 -21.78 18.85
N ASN A 476 37.39 -20.48 19.08
CA ASN A 476 38.72 -19.87 19.21
C ASN A 476 39.30 -19.89 20.64
N THR A 477 38.59 -20.43 21.64
CA THR A 477 39.03 -20.45 23.06
C THR A 477 39.90 -21.66 23.45
N SER A 478 40.46 -22.39 22.47
CA SER A 478 41.45 -23.44 22.76
C SER A 478 42.74 -22.84 23.35
N PRO A 479 43.32 -23.39 24.43
CA PRO A 479 44.56 -22.86 24.98
C PRO A 479 45.73 -23.16 24.05
N GLY A 480 46.24 -22.11 23.41
CA GLY A 480 47.57 -22.09 22.78
C GLY A 480 47.59 -22.09 21.25
N THR A 481 47.20 -20.97 20.63
CA THR A 481 47.67 -20.59 19.28
C THR A 481 47.62 -19.08 19.14
N ASP A 482 48.77 -18.46 18.83
CA ASP A 482 48.90 -17.03 18.57
C ASP A 482 48.12 -16.60 17.31
N ALA A 483 47.62 -15.37 17.34
CA ALA A 483 46.97 -14.71 16.23
C ALA A 483 47.99 -14.36 15.13
N ALA A 484 47.81 -14.93 13.94
CA ALA A 484 48.31 -14.37 12.70
C ALA A 484 47.22 -14.51 11.63
N ALA A 485 46.68 -13.38 11.20
CA ALA A 485 45.75 -13.31 10.10
C ALA A 485 46.51 -13.37 8.76
N THR A 486 45.84 -13.99 7.79
CA THR A 486 45.98 -13.86 6.32
C THR A 486 47.04 -14.66 5.54
N SER A 487 46.47 -15.36 4.54
CA SER A 487 47.02 -15.78 3.25
C SER A 487 47.80 -17.11 3.18
N GLU A 488 47.61 -17.78 2.03
CA GLU A 488 48.07 -19.12 1.61
C GLU A 488 47.24 -20.27 2.20
N GLY A 489 46.40 -20.99 1.44
CA GLY A 489 46.47 -21.31 0.02
C GLY A 489 47.36 -22.53 -0.19
N LYS A 490 46.72 -23.70 -0.29
CA LYS A 490 47.21 -25.01 -0.74
C LYS A 490 48.09 -25.83 0.23
N GLU A 491 47.63 -27.08 0.33
CA GLU A 491 48.37 -28.33 0.59
C GLU A 491 48.59 -28.82 2.04
N MET A 492 47.95 -29.97 2.29
CA MET A 492 48.40 -31.12 3.11
C MET A 492 48.35 -30.97 4.65
N THR A 493 47.90 -31.92 5.46
CA THR A 493 47.62 -33.37 5.31
C THR A 493 46.82 -33.82 6.55
N GLY A 494 46.04 -34.89 6.40
CA GLY A 494 44.99 -35.27 7.36
C GLY A 494 45.42 -35.73 8.74
N SER A 495 44.43 -35.73 9.64
CA SER A 495 44.42 -36.53 10.87
C SER A 495 42.98 -36.84 11.27
N ALA A 496 42.60 -38.10 11.05
CA ALA A 496 41.62 -38.93 11.76
C ALA A 496 40.20 -38.39 12.00
N ARG A 497 39.31 -38.75 11.05
CA ARG A 497 37.85 -38.84 11.24
C ARG A 497 37.52 -39.76 12.41
N THR A 498 36.81 -39.24 13.41
CA THR A 498 35.86 -40.06 14.19
C THR A 498 34.51 -40.00 13.48
N GLU A 499 34.23 -41.02 12.68
CA GLU A 499 32.94 -41.25 12.02
C GLU A 499 31.84 -41.39 13.08
N ARG A 500 30.96 -40.40 13.20
CA ARG A 500 29.63 -40.55 13.79
C ARG A 500 28.61 -40.79 12.66
N PRO A 501 27.54 -41.58 12.92
CA PRO A 501 26.66 -42.06 11.87
C PRO A 501 25.91 -40.93 11.15
N ARG A 502 25.68 -41.13 9.85
CA ARG A 502 24.90 -40.29 8.94
C ARG A 502 23.43 -40.30 9.36
N VAL A 503 23.04 -39.43 10.29
CA VAL A 503 21.65 -39.34 10.74
C VAL A 503 21.04 -38.04 10.20
N PRO A 504 19.91 -38.10 9.48
CA PRO A 504 19.19 -36.91 9.06
C PRO A 504 18.82 -36.01 10.25
N LEU A 505 18.79 -34.69 10.03
CA LEU A 505 18.25 -33.73 11.01
C LEU A 505 16.85 -34.15 11.46
N TYR A 506 16.62 -34.26 12.76
CA TYR A 506 15.36 -34.78 13.30
C TYR A 506 14.17 -33.85 12.99
N VAL A 507 13.07 -34.43 12.52
CA VAL A 507 11.76 -33.79 12.38
C VAL A 507 10.72 -34.77 12.94
N ASP A 508 9.78 -34.29 13.75
CA ASP A 508 8.77 -35.16 14.33
C ASP A 508 7.79 -35.69 13.28
N ALA A 509 7.22 -36.88 13.53
CA ALA A 509 6.35 -37.57 12.58
C ALA A 509 5.07 -36.79 12.23
N ALA A 510 4.54 -35.96 13.14
CA ALA A 510 3.34 -35.17 12.87
C ALA A 510 3.65 -34.02 11.90
N THR A 511 4.80 -33.38 12.07
CA THR A 511 5.31 -32.37 11.14
C THR A 511 5.61 -32.98 9.78
N LEU A 512 6.32 -34.13 9.71
CA LEU A 512 6.55 -34.86 8.45
C LEU A 512 5.23 -35.22 7.75
N GLY A 513 4.23 -35.72 8.49
CA GLY A 513 2.92 -36.04 7.95
C GLY A 513 2.19 -34.82 7.38
N ARG A 514 2.26 -33.65 8.04
CA ARG A 514 1.69 -32.40 7.51
C ARG A 514 2.42 -31.91 6.27
N VAL A 515 3.76 -32.01 6.23
CA VAL A 515 4.56 -31.62 5.05
C VAL A 515 4.27 -32.54 3.87
N ALA A 516 4.28 -33.86 4.08
CA ALA A 516 3.92 -34.84 3.06
C ALA A 516 2.49 -34.61 2.55
N ALA A 517 1.57 -34.26 3.43
CA ALA A 517 0.22 -33.94 3.02
C ALA A 517 0.14 -32.61 2.25
N GLY A 518 1.12 -31.70 2.34
CA GLY A 518 1.10 -30.31 1.83
C GLY A 518 0.35 -29.32 2.74
N ALA A 519 0.15 -29.66 4.02
CA ALA A 519 -0.68 -28.94 4.99
C ALA A 519 0.15 -28.22 6.07
N HIS A 520 1.41 -27.91 5.80
CA HIS A 520 2.28 -27.16 6.70
C HIS A 520 2.52 -25.75 6.16
N HIS A 521 2.42 -24.73 7.03
CA HIS A 521 2.69 -23.33 6.70
C HIS A 521 4.14 -23.00 6.29
N ALA A 522 5.11 -23.87 6.56
CA ALA A 522 6.54 -23.62 6.35
C ALA A 522 7.22 -24.87 5.77
N PRO A 523 6.86 -25.33 4.57
CA PRO A 523 7.42 -26.55 4.00
C PRO A 523 8.95 -26.47 3.82
N HIS A 524 9.50 -25.27 3.57
CA HIS A 524 10.95 -25.00 3.46
C HIS A 524 11.72 -25.22 4.77
N SER A 525 11.06 -25.31 5.95
CA SER A 525 11.75 -25.67 7.20
C SER A 525 12.03 -27.17 7.32
N VAL A 526 11.46 -27.99 6.43
CA VAL A 526 11.59 -29.45 6.41
C VAL A 526 12.16 -29.94 5.09
N LEU A 527 11.62 -29.47 3.97
CA LEU A 527 12.05 -29.79 2.61
C LEU A 527 13.19 -28.88 2.18
N GLY A 528 13.92 -29.29 1.14
CA GLY A 528 15.13 -28.63 0.68
C GLY A 528 16.37 -29.09 1.45
N ALA A 529 17.42 -28.29 1.37
CA ALA A 529 18.71 -28.57 1.99
C ALA A 529 18.89 -27.82 3.31
N HIS A 530 19.25 -28.58 4.36
CA HIS A 530 19.43 -28.08 5.72
C HIS A 530 20.81 -28.48 6.24
N LEU A 531 21.61 -27.50 6.63
CA LEU A 531 22.93 -27.71 7.23
C LEU A 531 22.80 -28.09 8.70
N ASP A 532 23.49 -29.16 9.11
CA ASP A 532 23.67 -29.47 10.53
C ASP A 532 24.90 -28.77 11.14
N ASP A 533 25.05 -28.88 12.46
CA ASP A 533 26.15 -28.27 13.22
C ASP A 533 27.54 -28.87 12.88
N HIS A 534 27.58 -29.95 12.12
CA HIS A 534 28.80 -30.65 11.69
C HIS A 534 29.12 -30.40 10.21
N GLY A 535 28.29 -29.60 9.52
CA GLY A 535 28.43 -29.28 8.11
C GLY A 535 27.88 -30.34 7.17
N HIS A 536 27.22 -31.39 7.65
CA HIS A 536 26.47 -32.28 6.77
C HIS A 536 25.22 -31.57 6.24
N VAL A 537 24.84 -31.91 5.02
CA VAL A 537 23.64 -31.35 4.39
C VAL A 537 22.57 -32.44 4.40
N THR A 538 21.53 -32.26 5.20
CA THR A 538 20.32 -33.08 5.12
C THR A 538 19.46 -32.51 4.01
N ILE A 539 19.20 -33.29 2.97
CA ILE A 539 18.30 -32.92 1.87
C ILE A 539 17.04 -33.74 2.00
N ARG A 540 15.89 -33.07 2.08
CA ARG A 540 14.57 -33.70 2.04
C ARG A 540 13.76 -33.21 0.86
N THR A 541 13.03 -34.12 0.23
CA THR A 541 12.08 -33.79 -0.83
C THR A 541 10.82 -34.63 -0.68
N VAL A 542 9.71 -34.17 -1.24
CA VAL A 542 8.46 -34.92 -1.30
C VAL A 542 8.23 -35.39 -2.73
N LYS A 543 8.18 -36.72 -2.92
CA LYS A 543 7.89 -37.39 -4.19
C LYS A 543 6.96 -38.57 -3.93
N HIS A 544 5.66 -38.31 -4.03
CA HIS A 544 4.65 -39.34 -3.79
C HIS A 544 4.69 -40.39 -4.89
N LEU A 545 4.56 -41.68 -4.53
CA LEU A 545 4.58 -42.81 -5.47
C LEU A 545 5.93 -43.02 -6.21
N ALA A 546 6.98 -42.27 -5.90
CA ALA A 546 8.32 -42.57 -6.40
C ALA A 546 8.79 -43.95 -5.89
N ALA A 547 9.46 -44.70 -6.76
CA ALA A 547 10.10 -45.97 -6.40
C ALA A 547 11.51 -45.74 -5.85
N GLU A 548 12.25 -44.80 -6.46
CA GLU A 548 13.60 -44.43 -6.06
C GLU A 548 13.78 -42.91 -6.24
N VAL A 549 14.55 -42.30 -5.34
CA VAL A 549 14.97 -40.89 -5.45
C VAL A 549 16.45 -40.82 -5.11
N SER A 550 17.23 -40.06 -5.89
CA SER A 550 18.64 -39.80 -5.63
C SER A 550 18.94 -38.30 -5.74
N VAL A 551 19.81 -37.78 -4.88
CA VAL A 551 20.36 -36.43 -5.03
C VAL A 551 21.56 -36.45 -5.96
N VAL A 552 21.57 -35.60 -6.98
CA VAL A 552 22.66 -35.45 -7.94
C VAL A 552 23.36 -34.13 -7.69
N THR A 553 24.67 -34.18 -7.47
CA THR A 553 25.56 -33.01 -7.34
C THR A 553 26.71 -33.12 -8.34
N GLU A 554 27.56 -32.10 -8.45
CA GLU A 554 28.81 -32.20 -9.23
C GLU A 554 29.72 -33.36 -8.78
N ALA A 555 29.63 -33.75 -7.51
CA ALA A 555 30.43 -34.86 -6.94
C ALA A 555 29.87 -36.25 -7.25
N GLY A 556 28.62 -36.35 -7.74
CA GLY A 556 27.96 -37.60 -8.09
C GLY A 556 26.54 -37.72 -7.53
N SER A 557 25.96 -38.91 -7.70
CA SER A 557 24.59 -39.26 -7.29
C SER A 557 24.58 -40.05 -5.98
N THR A 558 23.70 -39.65 -5.05
CA THR A 558 23.53 -40.27 -3.73
C THR A 558 22.06 -40.71 -3.54
N PRO A 559 21.77 -42.02 -3.35
CA PRO A 559 20.41 -42.49 -3.11
C PRO A 559 19.81 -41.92 -1.82
N MET A 560 18.54 -41.51 -1.89
CA MET A 560 17.74 -41.07 -0.75
C MET A 560 16.99 -42.26 -0.14
N THR A 561 16.73 -42.19 1.16
CA THR A 561 15.92 -43.16 1.89
C THR A 561 14.50 -42.61 2.07
N HIS A 562 13.49 -43.45 1.84
CA HIS A 562 12.09 -43.10 2.13
C HIS A 562 11.87 -43.03 3.65
N GLU A 563 11.38 -41.90 4.14
CA GLU A 563 11.16 -41.62 5.57
C GLU A 563 9.71 -41.88 5.96
N THR A 564 8.74 -41.20 5.32
CA THR A 564 7.30 -41.45 5.47
C THR A 564 6.51 -40.78 4.35
N ASP A 565 5.38 -41.37 3.94
CA ASP A 565 4.34 -40.75 3.08
C ASP A 565 4.82 -40.03 1.80
N GLY A 566 5.99 -40.40 1.27
CA GLY A 566 6.59 -39.81 0.07
C GLY A 566 7.68 -38.79 0.36
N ILE A 567 8.02 -38.53 1.62
CA ILE A 567 9.24 -37.80 2.00
C ILE A 567 10.45 -38.73 1.84
N TRP A 568 11.44 -38.23 1.12
CA TRP A 568 12.73 -38.87 0.90
C TRP A 568 13.83 -38.02 1.51
N VAL A 569 14.84 -38.66 2.09
CA VAL A 569 15.94 -37.98 2.78
C VAL A 569 17.31 -38.56 2.41
N ALA A 570 18.29 -37.68 2.19
CA ALA A 570 19.70 -38.03 2.10
C ALA A 570 20.53 -37.09 2.98
N VAL A 571 21.67 -37.60 3.45
CA VAL A 571 22.67 -36.81 4.17
C VAL A 571 23.93 -36.80 3.33
N LEU A 572 24.31 -35.63 2.83
CA LEU A 572 25.53 -35.43 2.06
C LEU A 572 26.69 -35.02 2.97
N GLU A 573 27.89 -35.49 2.62
CA GLU A 573 29.13 -35.03 3.24
C GLU A 573 29.45 -33.60 2.78
N PRO A 574 30.01 -32.75 3.66
CA PRO A 574 30.48 -31.44 3.25
C PRO A 574 31.60 -31.56 2.21
N LEU A 575 31.32 -31.15 0.97
CA LEU A 575 32.36 -30.91 -0.04
C LEU A 575 33.17 -29.65 0.32
N GLN A 576 32.50 -28.66 0.91
CA GLN A 576 33.06 -27.45 1.51
C GLN A 576 32.29 -27.15 2.80
N GLN A 577 33.00 -26.87 3.88
CA GLN A 577 32.38 -26.64 5.19
C GLN A 577 31.46 -25.43 5.17
N GLY A 578 30.21 -25.60 5.63
CA GLY A 578 29.20 -24.53 5.70
C GLY A 578 28.53 -24.19 4.37
N HIS A 579 28.75 -24.97 3.31
CA HIS A 579 28.16 -24.74 1.99
C HIS A 579 27.15 -25.85 1.64
N VAL A 580 25.94 -25.43 1.25
CA VAL A 580 24.97 -26.31 0.58
C VAL A 580 25.36 -26.39 -0.89
N PRO A 581 25.75 -27.56 -1.42
CA PRO A 581 26.03 -27.68 -2.85
C PRO A 581 24.74 -27.49 -3.65
N ASP A 582 24.88 -26.95 -4.86
CA ASP A 582 23.80 -27.02 -5.84
C ASP A 582 23.51 -28.50 -6.16
N TYR A 583 22.23 -28.85 -6.32
CA TYR A 583 21.80 -30.21 -6.54
C TYR A 583 20.55 -30.32 -7.41
N ARG A 584 20.36 -31.52 -7.96
CA ARG A 584 19.14 -31.98 -8.65
C ARG A 584 18.67 -33.28 -8.03
N LEU A 585 17.47 -33.71 -8.39
CA LEU A 585 16.87 -34.96 -7.95
C LEU A 585 16.67 -35.86 -9.17
N ASP A 586 17.20 -37.08 -9.14
CA ASP A 586 16.81 -38.14 -10.06
C ASP A 586 15.68 -38.94 -9.43
N VAL A 587 14.50 -38.93 -10.05
CA VAL A 587 13.29 -39.58 -9.55
C VAL A 587 12.84 -40.68 -10.50
N VAL A 588 12.55 -41.87 -9.96
CA VAL A 588 12.04 -43.02 -10.72
C VAL A 588 10.60 -43.31 -10.32
N TYR A 589 9.69 -43.35 -11.30
CA TYR A 589 8.29 -43.73 -11.11
C TYR A 589 7.98 -45.04 -11.85
N GLY A 590 7.63 -46.10 -11.10
CA GLY A 590 7.39 -47.43 -11.66
C GLY A 590 8.62 -47.98 -12.42
N ASP A 591 8.39 -48.57 -13.60
CA ASP A 591 9.46 -49.11 -14.47
C ASP A 591 10.04 -48.05 -15.44
N SER A 592 9.80 -46.76 -15.19
CA SER A 592 10.24 -45.67 -16.06
C SER A 592 11.73 -45.36 -15.88
N ALA A 593 12.36 -44.72 -16.87
CA ALA A 593 13.72 -44.18 -16.69
C ALA A 593 13.74 -43.05 -15.64
N PRO A 594 14.86 -42.81 -14.94
CA PRO A 594 15.01 -41.69 -14.02
C PRO A 594 14.76 -40.35 -14.72
N VAL A 595 14.01 -39.47 -14.07
CA VAL A 595 13.80 -38.08 -14.51
C VAL A 595 14.56 -37.15 -13.58
N THR A 596 15.51 -36.41 -14.13
CA THR A 596 16.26 -35.38 -13.40
C THR A 596 15.41 -34.11 -13.30
N ILE A 597 15.18 -33.63 -12.08
CA ILE A 597 14.41 -32.42 -11.79
C ILE A 597 15.14 -31.50 -10.81
N ASN A 598 14.80 -30.23 -10.85
CA ASN A 598 15.18 -29.27 -9.81
C ASN A 598 14.27 -29.43 -8.60
N ASP A 599 14.79 -29.16 -7.39
CA ASP A 599 14.00 -29.16 -6.16
C ASP A 599 13.42 -27.76 -5.88
N PRO A 600 12.08 -27.58 -5.88
CA PRO A 600 11.47 -26.28 -5.57
C PRO A 600 11.88 -25.71 -4.21
N TYR A 601 12.16 -26.58 -3.23
CA TYR A 601 12.45 -26.18 -1.86
C TYR A 601 13.92 -25.82 -1.61
N HIS A 602 14.75 -25.81 -2.66
CA HIS A 602 16.13 -25.33 -2.61
C HIS A 602 16.22 -23.79 -2.57
N TYR A 603 15.20 -23.08 -3.05
CA TYR A 603 15.28 -21.64 -3.37
C TYR A 603 14.84 -20.74 -2.21
N LEU A 604 15.53 -19.59 -2.10
CA LEU A 604 15.20 -18.53 -1.14
C LEU A 604 13.87 -17.82 -1.47
N PRO A 605 13.27 -17.07 -0.52
CA PRO A 605 12.10 -16.22 -0.79
C PRO A 605 12.29 -15.32 -2.01
N THR A 606 11.31 -15.32 -2.91
CA THR A 606 11.32 -14.44 -4.10
C THR A 606 10.66 -13.09 -3.84
N VAL A 607 10.06 -12.89 -2.67
CA VAL A 607 9.45 -11.62 -2.22
C VAL A 607 10.34 -10.98 -1.15
N GLY A 608 10.72 -9.72 -1.35
CA GLY A 608 11.62 -8.99 -0.47
C GLY A 608 10.94 -8.40 0.78
N GLU A 609 11.72 -8.11 1.82
CA GLU A 609 11.19 -7.55 3.08
C GLU A 609 10.57 -6.14 2.90
N VAL A 610 11.11 -5.32 1.99
CA VAL A 610 10.54 -4.00 1.65
C VAL A 610 9.16 -4.15 1.02
N ASP A 611 9.00 -5.12 0.13
CA ASP A 611 7.72 -5.36 -0.54
C ASP A 611 6.67 -5.82 0.49
N LEU A 612 7.03 -6.76 1.37
CA LEU A 612 6.16 -7.20 2.47
C LEU A 612 5.75 -6.04 3.39
N HIS A 613 6.67 -5.12 3.67
CA HIS A 613 6.38 -3.93 4.47
C HIS A 613 5.38 -3.00 3.77
N LEU A 614 5.60 -2.68 2.49
CA LEU A 614 4.71 -1.82 1.70
C LEU A 614 3.33 -2.46 1.48
N ILE A 615 3.27 -3.78 1.33
CA ILE A 615 2.01 -4.54 1.28
C ILE A 615 1.26 -4.37 2.61
N GLY A 616 1.94 -4.53 3.74
CA GLY A 616 1.34 -4.35 5.07
C GLY A 616 0.86 -2.92 5.36
N GLU A 617 1.51 -1.91 4.77
CA GLU A 617 1.04 -0.50 4.82
C GLU A 617 -0.05 -0.18 3.78
N GLY A 618 -0.24 -1.05 2.79
CA GLY A 618 -1.15 -0.86 1.67
C GLY A 618 -0.78 0.30 0.77
N ARG A 619 0.53 0.46 0.51
CA ARG A 619 1.11 1.57 -0.26
C ARG A 619 2.05 1.09 -1.37
N HIS A 620 1.93 -0.18 -1.76
CA HIS A 620 2.80 -0.78 -2.77
C HIS A 620 2.29 -0.45 -4.18
N GLU A 621 2.71 0.71 -4.72
CA GLU A 621 2.24 1.23 -6.01
C GLU A 621 2.49 0.28 -7.21
N ARG A 622 3.46 -0.65 -7.12
CA ARG A 622 3.75 -1.68 -8.13
C ARG A 622 3.51 -3.12 -7.64
N LEU A 623 2.38 -3.36 -6.97
CA LEU A 623 2.07 -4.64 -6.30
C LEU A 623 2.20 -5.86 -7.24
N TRP A 624 1.91 -5.67 -8.51
CA TRP A 624 1.97 -6.71 -9.55
C TRP A 624 3.38 -7.17 -9.91
N ASP A 625 4.44 -6.46 -9.50
CA ASP A 625 5.82 -6.95 -9.68
C ASP A 625 6.19 -8.01 -8.63
N THR A 626 5.40 -8.12 -7.56
CA THR A 626 5.72 -8.92 -6.37
C THR A 626 4.74 -10.08 -6.16
N LEU A 627 3.43 -9.82 -6.24
CA LEU A 627 2.40 -10.86 -6.12
C LEU A 627 1.97 -11.37 -7.49
N GLY A 628 1.39 -12.58 -7.53
CA GLY A 628 0.97 -13.25 -8.76
C GLY A 628 1.95 -14.34 -9.19
N SER A 629 2.08 -14.54 -10.50
CA SER A 629 3.06 -15.46 -11.09
C SER A 629 4.08 -14.74 -11.97
N HIS A 630 5.37 -14.96 -11.70
CA HIS A 630 6.46 -14.34 -12.47
C HIS A 630 7.48 -15.37 -12.92
N VAL A 631 7.85 -15.32 -14.20
CA VAL A 631 8.97 -16.11 -14.71
C VAL A 631 10.27 -15.58 -14.11
N GLN A 632 11.10 -16.48 -13.58
CA GLN A 632 12.41 -16.18 -13.00
C GLN A 632 13.49 -17.01 -13.68
N HIS A 633 14.68 -16.42 -13.80
CA HIS A 633 15.84 -17.04 -14.44
C HIS A 633 17.04 -17.05 -13.47
N TYR A 634 17.48 -18.24 -13.06
CA TYR A 634 18.64 -18.42 -12.19
C TYR A 634 19.79 -19.09 -12.94
N ARG A 635 21.01 -18.58 -12.74
CA ARG A 635 22.22 -19.26 -13.24
C ARG A 635 22.68 -20.30 -12.23
N SER A 636 23.02 -21.48 -12.72
CA SER A 636 23.48 -22.58 -11.86
C SER A 636 24.66 -23.36 -12.48
N PRO A 637 25.61 -23.86 -11.66
CA PRO A 637 26.70 -24.74 -12.14
C PRO A 637 26.21 -26.03 -12.79
N LEU A 638 25.02 -26.51 -12.41
CA LEU A 638 24.36 -27.69 -12.98
C LEU A 638 23.45 -27.34 -14.19
N GLY A 639 23.60 -26.14 -14.75
CA GLY A 639 22.81 -25.60 -15.85
C GLY A 639 21.79 -24.57 -15.37
N ASP A 640 21.54 -23.56 -16.20
CA ASP A 640 20.57 -22.49 -15.93
C ASP A 640 19.17 -23.07 -15.60
N VAL A 641 18.48 -22.42 -14.68
CA VAL A 641 17.16 -22.83 -14.19
C VAL A 641 16.16 -21.73 -14.46
N ASP A 642 15.20 -22.07 -15.32
CA ASP A 642 14.00 -21.28 -15.53
C ASP A 642 12.87 -21.85 -14.68
N GLY A 643 12.01 -21.00 -14.16
CA GLY A 643 10.84 -21.41 -13.40
C GLY A 643 9.90 -20.25 -13.14
N VAL A 644 8.91 -20.47 -12.28
CA VAL A 644 7.92 -19.45 -11.93
C VAL A 644 7.84 -19.28 -10.42
N SER A 645 7.94 -18.04 -9.95
CA SER A 645 7.58 -17.67 -8.59
C SER A 645 6.08 -17.44 -8.50
N PHE A 646 5.45 -17.99 -7.47
CA PHE A 646 4.04 -17.79 -7.16
C PHE A 646 3.93 -17.14 -5.79
N ALA A 647 3.23 -16.01 -5.70
CA ALA A 647 2.98 -15.32 -4.44
C ALA A 647 1.53 -14.85 -4.30
N VAL A 648 0.89 -15.13 -3.15
CA VAL A 648 -0.53 -14.82 -2.92
C VAL A 648 -0.80 -14.37 -1.49
N TRP A 649 -1.66 -13.37 -1.33
CA TRP A 649 -2.10 -12.91 -0.01
C TRP A 649 -3.30 -13.72 0.48
N ALA A 650 -3.13 -14.44 1.58
CA ALA A 650 -4.14 -15.30 2.21
C ALA A 650 -3.87 -15.43 3.73
N PRO A 651 -4.07 -14.35 4.50
CA PRO A 651 -3.62 -14.27 5.89
C PRO A 651 -4.31 -15.29 6.83
N ASN A 652 -5.53 -15.74 6.51
CA ASN A 652 -6.25 -16.69 7.34
C ASN A 652 -6.03 -18.15 6.96
N ALA A 653 -5.35 -18.44 5.84
CA ALA A 653 -5.10 -19.81 5.41
C ALA A 653 -4.15 -20.52 6.38
N GLN A 654 -4.38 -21.82 6.62
CA GLN A 654 -3.49 -22.67 7.40
C GLN A 654 -2.32 -23.23 6.57
N ALA A 655 -2.56 -23.40 5.27
CA ALA A 655 -1.60 -23.85 4.27
C ALA A 655 -2.09 -23.42 2.88
N VAL A 656 -1.16 -23.15 1.97
CA VAL A 656 -1.45 -22.84 0.57
C VAL A 656 -0.60 -23.73 -0.33
N ARG A 657 -1.17 -24.16 -1.45
CA ARG A 657 -0.49 -24.92 -2.50
C ARG A 657 -0.78 -24.30 -3.85
N VAL A 658 0.08 -24.57 -4.82
CA VAL A 658 -0.22 -24.30 -6.22
C VAL A 658 -0.37 -25.60 -6.99
N LYS A 659 -1.42 -25.68 -7.79
CA LYS A 659 -1.69 -26.81 -8.69
C LYS A 659 -1.94 -26.32 -10.10
N GLY A 660 -1.56 -27.13 -11.07
CA GLY A 660 -1.65 -26.78 -12.47
C GLY A 660 -1.20 -27.92 -13.39
N ASP A 661 -1.01 -27.60 -14.66
CA ASP A 661 -0.63 -28.60 -15.67
C ASP A 661 0.68 -29.31 -15.33
N PHE A 662 1.63 -28.57 -14.72
CA PHE A 662 2.98 -29.05 -14.37
C PHE A 662 3.01 -30.06 -13.22
N ASN A 663 1.93 -30.22 -12.45
CA ASN A 663 1.81 -31.23 -11.39
C ASN A 663 0.53 -32.04 -11.47
N SER A 664 -0.03 -32.18 -12.68
CA SER A 664 -1.27 -32.94 -12.92
C SER A 664 -2.42 -32.52 -12.00
N TRP A 665 -2.49 -31.23 -11.66
CA TRP A 665 -3.50 -30.66 -10.77
C TRP A 665 -3.47 -31.22 -9.33
N ASP A 666 -2.31 -31.69 -8.86
CA ASP A 666 -2.07 -32.11 -7.48
C ASP A 666 -1.04 -31.20 -6.78
N GLY A 667 -1.51 -30.33 -5.89
CA GLY A 667 -0.68 -29.34 -5.21
C GLY A 667 0.19 -29.89 -4.07
N ARG A 668 0.09 -31.17 -3.71
CA ARG A 668 0.77 -31.71 -2.50
C ARG A 668 2.29 -31.57 -2.53
N GLU A 669 2.90 -31.64 -3.71
CA GLU A 669 4.36 -31.46 -3.90
C GLU A 669 4.79 -29.99 -4.03
N HIS A 670 3.84 -29.06 -4.10
CA HIS A 670 4.07 -27.64 -4.35
C HIS A 670 3.32 -26.76 -3.33
N ALA A 671 3.52 -27.05 -2.05
CA ALA A 671 3.08 -26.22 -0.94
C ALA A 671 3.94 -24.95 -0.80
N LEU A 672 3.29 -23.82 -0.54
CA LEU A 672 3.90 -22.50 -0.35
C LEU A 672 4.33 -22.31 1.11
N ARG A 673 5.37 -21.50 1.34
CA ARG A 673 5.73 -20.99 2.68
C ARG A 673 4.96 -19.71 2.98
N SER A 674 4.54 -19.55 4.22
CA SER A 674 4.06 -18.29 4.77
C SER A 674 5.25 -17.38 5.09
N LEU A 675 5.20 -16.13 4.64
CA LEU A 675 6.21 -15.09 4.90
C LEU A 675 5.83 -14.27 6.15
N GLY A 676 5.60 -14.98 7.25
CA GLY A 676 5.35 -14.40 8.57
C GLY A 676 4.02 -13.64 8.69
N SER A 677 4.03 -12.52 9.42
CA SER A 677 2.81 -11.74 9.74
C SER A 677 2.24 -10.95 8.56
N SER A 678 2.90 -10.96 7.39
CA SER A 678 2.41 -10.29 6.18
C SER A 678 1.15 -10.95 5.61
N GLY A 679 0.91 -12.23 5.92
CA GLY A 679 -0.15 -13.03 5.29
C GLY A 679 0.12 -13.43 3.84
N VAL A 680 1.32 -13.13 3.32
CA VAL A 680 1.76 -13.54 1.97
C VAL A 680 2.32 -14.96 2.01
N TRP A 681 1.97 -15.74 1.01
CA TRP A 681 2.44 -17.10 0.78
C TRP A 681 3.25 -17.13 -0.51
N GLU A 682 4.37 -17.85 -0.55
CA GLU A 682 5.22 -17.90 -1.74
C GLU A 682 5.91 -19.26 -1.97
N VAL A 683 6.16 -19.58 -3.24
CA VAL A 683 7.05 -20.66 -3.69
C VAL A 683 7.61 -20.36 -5.08
N PHE A 684 8.86 -20.75 -5.32
CA PHE A 684 9.44 -20.84 -6.66
C PHE A 684 9.42 -22.28 -7.17
N ILE A 685 8.88 -22.49 -8.37
CA ILE A 685 8.79 -23.81 -9.00
C ILE A 685 9.62 -23.84 -10.30
N PRO A 686 10.79 -24.49 -10.27
CA PRO A 686 11.60 -24.74 -11.44
C PRO A 686 10.88 -25.54 -12.52
N GLY A 687 11.17 -25.27 -13.78
CA GLY A 687 10.65 -25.99 -14.95
C GLY A 687 9.22 -25.63 -15.35
N VAL A 688 8.53 -24.79 -14.57
CA VAL A 688 7.28 -24.15 -15.01
C VAL A 688 7.63 -23.08 -16.04
N VAL A 689 6.83 -23.01 -17.10
CA VAL A 689 7.04 -22.09 -18.22
C VAL A 689 5.83 -21.19 -18.42
N ALA A 690 6.04 -20.05 -19.09
CA ALA A 690 4.96 -19.21 -19.58
C ALA A 690 3.95 -20.04 -20.39
N GLY A 691 2.66 -19.77 -20.18
CA GLY A 691 1.55 -20.53 -20.76
C GLY A 691 0.99 -21.65 -19.87
N ALA A 692 1.68 -22.07 -18.81
CA ALA A 692 1.16 -23.05 -17.86
C ALA A 692 -0.10 -22.53 -17.14
N CYS A 693 -1.13 -23.37 -17.01
CA CYS A 693 -2.34 -23.04 -16.26
C CYS A 693 -2.21 -23.49 -14.81
N TYR A 694 -2.69 -22.67 -13.87
CA TYR A 694 -2.60 -22.93 -12.44
C TYR A 694 -3.76 -22.33 -11.62
N LYS A 695 -3.90 -22.84 -10.40
CA LYS A 695 -4.75 -22.32 -9.33
C LYS A 695 -4.05 -22.46 -7.98
N PHE A 696 -4.48 -21.68 -7.01
CA PHE A 696 -4.15 -21.89 -5.60
C PHE A 696 -5.16 -22.83 -4.94
N GLU A 697 -4.67 -23.74 -4.11
CA GLU A 697 -5.46 -24.50 -3.14
C GLU A 697 -5.15 -23.98 -1.75
N LEU A 698 -6.18 -23.58 -1.00
CA LEU A 698 -6.04 -22.98 0.33
C LEU A 698 -6.75 -23.85 1.37
N LEU A 699 -6.04 -24.19 2.45
CA LEU A 699 -6.63 -24.83 3.62
C LEU A 699 -7.21 -23.75 4.53
N THR A 700 -8.53 -23.66 4.58
CA THR A 700 -9.24 -22.69 5.41
C THR A 700 -9.10 -23.01 6.90
N LYS A 701 -9.37 -22.04 7.78
CA LYS A 701 -9.46 -22.29 9.24
C LYS A 701 -10.49 -23.36 9.63
N ALA A 702 -11.52 -23.54 8.81
CA ALA A 702 -12.54 -24.58 9.00
C ALA A 702 -12.02 -26.01 8.73
N GLY A 703 -10.85 -26.14 8.09
CA GLY A 703 -10.24 -27.43 7.73
C GLY A 703 -10.56 -27.92 6.32
N ASP A 704 -11.31 -27.14 5.54
CA ASP A 704 -11.65 -27.45 4.15
C ASP A 704 -10.61 -26.87 3.17
N TRP A 705 -10.34 -27.59 2.08
CA TRP A 705 -9.57 -27.10 0.94
C TRP A 705 -10.47 -26.39 -0.06
N VAL A 706 -10.10 -25.18 -0.46
CA VAL A 706 -10.78 -24.41 -1.51
C VAL A 706 -9.83 -24.09 -2.66
N GLU A 707 -10.35 -24.08 -3.88
CA GLU A 707 -9.59 -23.72 -5.07
C GLU A 707 -9.87 -22.29 -5.50
N LYS A 708 -8.81 -21.55 -5.84
CA LYS A 708 -8.88 -20.14 -6.22
C LYS A 708 -8.04 -19.85 -7.46
N ALA A 709 -8.61 -19.08 -8.38
CA ALA A 709 -7.82 -18.34 -9.36
C ALA A 709 -6.95 -17.31 -8.64
N ASP A 710 -5.82 -16.97 -9.24
CA ASP A 710 -4.91 -15.95 -8.73
C ASP A 710 -5.57 -14.56 -8.81
N PRO A 711 -5.71 -13.82 -7.70
CA PRO A 711 -6.19 -12.44 -7.71
C PRO A 711 -5.35 -11.51 -8.61
N LEU A 712 -4.05 -11.80 -8.75
CA LEU A 712 -3.10 -11.08 -9.62
C LEU A 712 -2.73 -11.91 -10.86
N ALA A 713 -3.66 -12.70 -11.40
CA ALA A 713 -3.45 -13.35 -12.69
C ALA A 713 -3.18 -12.31 -13.79
N PHE A 714 -2.10 -12.49 -14.56
CA PHE A 714 -1.78 -11.67 -15.74
C PHE A 714 -2.35 -12.24 -17.05
N GLY A 715 -2.80 -13.50 -17.00
CA GLY A 715 -3.53 -14.17 -18.06
C GLY A 715 -4.41 -15.26 -17.48
N THR A 716 -5.35 -15.73 -18.28
CA THR A 716 -6.40 -16.67 -17.87
C THR A 716 -6.66 -17.71 -18.95
N GLU A 717 -7.36 -18.77 -18.59
CA GLU A 717 -8.05 -19.60 -19.58
C GLU A 717 -9.30 -18.91 -20.13
N VAL A 718 -9.70 -19.27 -21.35
CA VAL A 718 -10.93 -18.76 -21.97
C VAL A 718 -12.14 -19.27 -21.18
N PRO A 719 -13.03 -18.39 -20.70
CA PRO A 719 -14.26 -18.79 -20.02
C PRO A 719 -15.07 -19.82 -20.83
N PRO A 720 -15.70 -20.82 -20.19
CA PRO A 720 -15.99 -20.92 -18.75
C PRO A 720 -14.89 -21.59 -17.91
N LEU A 721 -13.70 -21.82 -18.47
CA LEU A 721 -12.55 -22.27 -17.70
C LEU A 721 -12.06 -21.14 -16.76
N THR A 722 -11.34 -21.52 -15.70
CA THR A 722 -11.14 -20.65 -14.52
C THR A 722 -9.72 -20.67 -13.99
N ALA A 723 -8.78 -21.36 -14.64
CA ALA A 723 -7.39 -21.30 -14.22
C ALA A 723 -6.75 -19.96 -14.63
N SER A 724 -5.85 -19.50 -13.79
CA SER A 724 -4.88 -18.47 -14.15
C SER A 724 -3.83 -19.06 -15.08
N ARG A 725 -3.22 -18.24 -15.91
CA ARG A 725 -2.17 -18.62 -16.85
C ARG A 725 -0.93 -17.79 -16.57
N VAL A 726 0.22 -18.44 -16.46
CA VAL A 726 1.51 -17.75 -16.35
C VAL A 726 1.76 -16.97 -17.64
N VAL A 727 2.07 -15.68 -17.54
CA VAL A 727 2.38 -14.81 -18.68
C VAL A 727 3.76 -14.21 -18.50
N GLU A 728 4.55 -14.24 -19.57
CA GLU A 728 5.80 -13.50 -19.68
C GLU A 728 5.67 -12.58 -20.89
N SER A 729 5.64 -11.26 -20.65
CA SER A 729 5.50 -10.27 -21.73
C SER A 729 6.85 -10.00 -22.37
N GLY A 730 6.90 -10.18 -23.69
CA GLY A 730 8.01 -9.74 -24.52
C GLY A 730 7.72 -8.43 -25.26
N TYR A 731 6.54 -7.83 -25.06
CA TYR A 731 6.07 -6.72 -25.87
C TYR A 731 6.93 -5.46 -25.66
N ARG A 732 7.10 -4.69 -26.74
CA ARG A 732 7.80 -3.41 -26.75
C ARG A 732 6.95 -2.42 -27.52
N PHE A 733 6.35 -1.48 -26.80
CA PHE A 733 5.53 -0.42 -27.37
C PHE A 733 6.33 0.46 -28.33
N LYS A 734 5.64 1.11 -29.27
CA LYS A 734 6.20 2.04 -30.26
C LYS A 734 5.51 3.41 -30.21
N ASP A 735 4.97 3.76 -29.04
CA ASP A 735 4.13 4.92 -28.80
C ASP A 735 4.81 6.00 -27.94
N ASP A 736 6.14 5.97 -27.78
CA ASP A 736 6.90 6.95 -26.98
C ASP A 736 6.52 8.41 -27.29
N ALA A 737 6.27 8.70 -28.58
CA ALA A 737 5.84 10.03 -29.03
C ALA A 737 4.44 10.40 -28.49
N TRP A 738 3.52 9.45 -28.44
CA TRP A 738 2.19 9.62 -27.85
C TRP A 738 2.30 9.83 -26.34
N MET A 739 3.00 8.94 -25.63
CA MET A 739 3.15 9.00 -24.16
C MET A 739 3.80 10.31 -23.72
N THR A 740 4.82 10.79 -24.46
CA THR A 740 5.44 12.10 -24.22
C THR A 740 4.47 13.25 -24.46
N ALA A 741 3.68 13.20 -25.53
CA ALA A 741 2.71 14.25 -25.84
C ALA A 741 1.58 14.31 -24.82
N ARG A 742 1.07 13.14 -24.38
CA ARG A 742 0.03 13.01 -23.36
C ARG A 742 0.43 13.71 -22.07
N ALA A 743 1.63 13.43 -21.56
CA ALA A 743 2.12 14.01 -20.31
C ALA A 743 2.20 15.55 -20.29
N ASN A 744 2.26 16.18 -21.48
CA ASN A 744 2.37 17.63 -21.64
C ASN A 744 1.06 18.29 -22.11
N LYS A 745 -0.02 17.53 -22.25
CA LYS A 745 -1.32 18.00 -22.75
C LYS A 745 -2.30 18.17 -21.59
N ASP A 746 -3.17 19.17 -21.68
CA ASP A 746 -4.32 19.28 -20.78
C ASP A 746 -5.49 18.45 -21.36
N PRO A 747 -5.82 17.28 -20.77
CA PRO A 747 -6.90 16.44 -21.29
C PRO A 747 -8.28 17.06 -21.09
N HIS A 748 -8.47 17.95 -20.09
CA HIS A 748 -9.78 18.49 -19.72
C HIS A 748 -10.27 19.59 -20.67
N ASN A 749 -9.35 20.34 -21.30
CA ASN A 749 -9.69 21.43 -22.24
C ASN A 749 -9.30 21.13 -23.70
N SER A 750 -8.70 19.97 -23.96
CA SER A 750 -8.45 19.48 -25.32
C SER A 750 -9.71 18.90 -25.98
N PRO A 751 -9.70 18.68 -27.32
CA PRO A 751 -10.77 17.95 -27.98
C PRO A 751 -10.86 16.51 -27.47
N MET A 752 -12.02 16.12 -26.93
CA MET A 752 -12.34 14.75 -26.55
C MET A 752 -13.70 14.33 -27.11
N SER A 753 -13.64 13.57 -28.20
CA SER A 753 -14.79 12.89 -28.81
C SER A 753 -14.51 11.39 -28.75
N VAL A 754 -15.33 10.69 -27.98
CA VAL A 754 -15.12 9.30 -27.56
C VAL A 754 -16.07 8.37 -28.31
N TYR A 755 -15.52 7.29 -28.85
CA TYR A 755 -16.28 6.15 -29.39
C TYR A 755 -16.26 5.01 -28.39
N GLU A 756 -17.38 4.76 -27.71
CA GLU A 756 -17.52 3.69 -26.72
C GLU A 756 -17.77 2.35 -27.43
N VAL A 757 -17.03 1.30 -27.04
CA VAL A 757 -16.97 0.01 -27.75
C VAL A 757 -16.99 -1.18 -26.79
N HIS A 758 -17.91 -2.11 -27.03
CA HIS A 758 -17.80 -3.48 -26.51
C HIS A 758 -17.04 -4.34 -27.53
N LEU A 759 -15.79 -4.70 -27.22
CA LEU A 759 -14.89 -5.39 -28.15
C LEU A 759 -15.50 -6.68 -28.74
N GLY A 760 -16.18 -7.47 -27.90
CA GLY A 760 -16.72 -8.77 -28.31
C GLY A 760 -17.91 -8.71 -29.26
N SER A 761 -18.57 -7.56 -29.39
CA SER A 761 -19.79 -7.41 -30.20
C SER A 761 -19.74 -6.28 -31.21
N TRP A 762 -18.66 -5.49 -31.26
CA TRP A 762 -18.44 -4.53 -32.34
C TRP A 762 -18.43 -5.24 -33.70
N ARG A 763 -17.59 -6.26 -33.84
CA ARG A 763 -17.60 -7.23 -34.95
C ARG A 763 -17.30 -8.62 -34.39
N LEU A 764 -18.27 -9.51 -34.51
CA LEU A 764 -18.16 -10.88 -34.01
C LEU A 764 -16.98 -11.63 -34.64
N GLY A 765 -16.25 -12.38 -33.82
CA GLY A 765 -15.17 -13.26 -34.26
C GLY A 765 -13.81 -12.61 -34.48
N LEU A 766 -13.62 -11.35 -34.08
CA LEU A 766 -12.33 -10.67 -34.14
C LEU A 766 -11.54 -10.83 -32.82
N GLY A 767 -10.25 -11.14 -32.92
CA GLY A 767 -9.31 -11.03 -31.80
C GLY A 767 -8.68 -9.65 -31.72
N TYR A 768 -7.81 -9.44 -30.73
CA TYR A 768 -7.15 -8.14 -30.53
C TYR A 768 -6.31 -7.70 -31.73
N LYS A 769 -5.66 -8.63 -32.44
CA LYS A 769 -4.87 -8.34 -33.64
C LYS A 769 -5.72 -7.87 -34.81
N GLU A 770 -6.88 -8.50 -35.05
CA GLU A 770 -7.80 -8.05 -36.09
C GLU A 770 -8.42 -6.70 -35.73
N LEU A 771 -8.78 -6.48 -34.47
CA LEU A 771 -9.26 -5.18 -33.97
C LEU A 771 -8.21 -4.07 -34.16
N ALA A 772 -6.93 -4.36 -33.92
CA ALA A 772 -5.83 -3.41 -34.09
C ALA A 772 -5.71 -2.89 -35.53
N LYS A 773 -6.29 -3.60 -36.50
CA LYS A 773 -6.43 -3.14 -37.88
C LYS A 773 -7.79 -2.50 -38.11
N ASP A 774 -8.86 -3.27 -37.95
CA ASP A 774 -10.19 -2.91 -38.42
C ASP A 774 -10.82 -1.78 -37.59
N LEU A 775 -10.71 -1.86 -36.26
CA LEU A 775 -11.26 -0.84 -35.36
C LEU A 775 -10.47 0.46 -35.47
N VAL A 776 -9.13 0.36 -35.52
CA VAL A 776 -8.25 1.53 -35.63
C VAL A 776 -8.50 2.28 -36.94
N GLU A 777 -8.60 1.58 -38.07
CA GLU A 777 -8.93 2.20 -39.37
C GLU A 777 -10.29 2.90 -39.31
N TYR A 778 -11.29 2.26 -38.70
CA TYR A 778 -12.65 2.78 -38.61
C TYR A 778 -12.76 4.03 -37.74
N VAL A 779 -12.22 3.99 -36.53
CA VAL A 779 -12.24 5.11 -35.57
C VAL A 779 -11.47 6.31 -36.12
N LYS A 780 -10.30 6.06 -36.73
CA LYS A 780 -9.50 7.10 -37.38
C LYS A 780 -10.23 7.72 -38.56
N TRP A 781 -10.90 6.91 -39.38
CA TRP A 781 -11.68 7.41 -40.52
C TRP A 781 -12.85 8.29 -40.07
N LEU A 782 -13.51 7.95 -38.96
CA LEU A 782 -14.56 8.77 -38.33
C LEU A 782 -14.03 9.99 -37.59
N GLY A 783 -12.73 10.09 -37.34
CA GLY A 783 -12.10 11.27 -36.72
C GLY A 783 -12.30 11.38 -35.21
N PHE A 784 -12.69 10.30 -34.52
CA PHE A 784 -12.72 10.31 -33.05
C PHE A 784 -11.32 10.50 -32.48
N THR A 785 -11.24 11.12 -31.30
CA THR A 785 -9.96 11.35 -30.62
C THR A 785 -9.63 10.27 -29.61
N HIS A 786 -10.64 9.55 -29.11
CA HIS A 786 -10.48 8.46 -28.16
C HIS A 786 -11.45 7.30 -28.47
N VAL A 787 -11.07 6.11 -28.04
CA VAL A 787 -11.99 5.00 -27.81
C VAL A 787 -12.17 4.80 -26.30
N GLU A 788 -13.37 4.42 -25.88
CA GLU A 788 -13.62 3.93 -24.52
C GLU A 788 -14.02 2.45 -24.62
N PHE A 789 -13.23 1.58 -24.02
CA PHE A 789 -13.54 0.17 -23.97
C PHE A 789 -14.37 -0.12 -22.73
N MET A 790 -15.55 -0.74 -22.94
CA MET A 790 -16.23 -1.46 -21.87
C MET A 790 -15.27 -2.47 -21.21
N PRO A 791 -15.52 -2.93 -19.96
CA PRO A 791 -14.48 -3.57 -19.16
C PRO A 791 -13.81 -4.74 -19.88
N VAL A 792 -12.49 -4.64 -20.06
CA VAL A 792 -11.68 -5.67 -20.72
C VAL A 792 -11.02 -6.63 -19.73
N ALA A 793 -11.06 -6.34 -18.43
CA ALA A 793 -10.58 -7.27 -17.41
C ALA A 793 -11.35 -8.59 -17.47
N GLU A 794 -10.69 -9.70 -17.13
CA GLU A 794 -11.32 -11.02 -17.28
C GLU A 794 -12.56 -11.15 -16.39
N HIS A 795 -13.63 -11.64 -17.03
CA HIS A 795 -14.96 -11.81 -16.43
C HIS A 795 -15.56 -13.13 -16.95
N PRO A 796 -16.26 -13.91 -16.12
CA PRO A 796 -16.69 -15.25 -16.50
C PRO A 796 -17.90 -15.26 -17.44
N PHE A 797 -18.79 -14.28 -17.32
CA PHE A 797 -20.05 -14.24 -18.03
C PHE A 797 -20.12 -13.08 -19.04
N GLY A 798 -20.15 -13.39 -20.34
CA GLY A 798 -20.20 -12.35 -21.39
C GLY A 798 -21.44 -11.44 -21.31
N GLY A 799 -22.56 -11.96 -20.79
CA GLY A 799 -23.78 -11.18 -20.60
C GLY A 799 -23.71 -10.14 -19.47
N SER A 800 -22.63 -10.12 -18.67
CA SER A 800 -22.36 -9.01 -17.76
C SER A 800 -21.70 -7.81 -18.46
N TRP A 801 -21.37 -7.96 -19.75
CA TRP A 801 -20.68 -6.97 -20.59
C TRP A 801 -19.30 -6.54 -20.07
N GLY A 802 -18.72 -7.32 -19.15
CA GLY A 802 -17.47 -7.00 -18.47
C GLY A 802 -17.60 -6.54 -17.02
N TYR A 803 -18.76 -6.08 -16.56
CA TYR A 803 -18.93 -5.46 -15.24
C TYR A 803 -18.92 -6.43 -14.03
N GLN A 804 -18.75 -7.72 -14.24
CA GLN A 804 -18.57 -8.71 -13.17
C GLN A 804 -17.19 -9.35 -13.28
N VAL A 805 -16.16 -8.58 -12.95
CA VAL A 805 -14.75 -8.93 -13.11
C VAL A 805 -14.31 -9.94 -12.05
N THR A 806 -13.49 -10.92 -12.45
CA THR A 806 -12.88 -11.91 -11.54
C THR A 806 -11.36 -11.92 -11.57
N SER A 807 -10.71 -11.50 -12.68
CA SER A 807 -9.25 -11.32 -12.73
C SER A 807 -8.91 -9.90 -13.19
N TYR A 808 -8.67 -9.05 -12.20
CA TYR A 808 -8.50 -7.60 -12.39
C TYR A 808 -7.22 -7.22 -13.14
N PHE A 809 -6.19 -8.08 -13.09
CA PHE A 809 -4.87 -7.85 -13.69
C PHE A 809 -4.67 -8.56 -15.03
N ALA A 810 -5.73 -9.12 -15.64
CA ALA A 810 -5.65 -9.79 -16.94
C ALA A 810 -6.68 -9.22 -17.92
N PRO A 811 -6.29 -8.81 -19.15
CA PRO A 811 -7.25 -8.61 -20.22
C PRO A 811 -7.90 -9.95 -20.57
N THR A 812 -9.19 -9.92 -20.94
CA THR A 812 -9.97 -11.12 -21.21
C THR A 812 -9.35 -11.95 -22.31
N SER A 813 -9.15 -13.23 -22.03
CA SER A 813 -8.55 -14.20 -22.94
C SER A 813 -9.44 -14.53 -24.15
N ARG A 814 -10.71 -14.07 -24.17
CA ARG A 814 -11.64 -14.23 -25.30
C ARG A 814 -11.08 -13.75 -26.63
N PHE A 815 -10.24 -12.72 -26.62
CA PHE A 815 -9.75 -12.07 -27.84
C PHE A 815 -8.27 -12.33 -28.12
N GLY A 816 -7.55 -13.01 -27.22
CA GLY A 816 -6.15 -13.37 -27.43
C GLY A 816 -5.26 -13.22 -26.20
N HIS A 817 -3.95 -13.23 -26.43
CA HIS A 817 -2.93 -13.07 -25.40
C HIS A 817 -2.82 -11.59 -24.94
N PRO A 818 -2.42 -11.29 -23.69
CA PRO A 818 -2.26 -9.90 -23.21
C PRO A 818 -1.39 -9.00 -24.10
N ASP A 819 -0.31 -9.53 -24.68
CA ASP A 819 0.52 -8.77 -25.64
C ASP A 819 -0.21 -8.38 -26.94
N GLU A 820 -1.28 -9.10 -27.29
CA GLU A 820 -2.13 -8.71 -28.42
C GLU A 820 -3.05 -7.54 -28.06
N PHE A 821 -3.47 -7.44 -26.80
CA PHE A 821 -4.15 -6.24 -26.30
C PHE A 821 -3.20 -5.03 -26.25
N ARG A 822 -1.94 -5.22 -25.81
CA ARG A 822 -0.89 -4.19 -25.93
C ARG A 822 -0.72 -3.72 -27.38
N PHE A 823 -0.74 -4.66 -28.32
CA PHE A 823 -0.66 -4.35 -29.76
C PHE A 823 -1.86 -3.52 -30.26
N LEU A 824 -3.07 -3.78 -29.77
CA LEU A 824 -4.25 -2.95 -30.07
C LEU A 824 -4.07 -1.52 -29.55
N VAL A 825 -3.66 -1.35 -28.29
CA VAL A 825 -3.44 -0.03 -27.68
C VAL A 825 -2.33 0.74 -28.41
N ASP A 826 -1.19 0.11 -28.66
CA ASP A 826 -0.07 0.69 -29.41
C ASP A 826 -0.48 1.13 -30.83
N SER A 827 -1.33 0.34 -31.49
CA SER A 827 -1.86 0.68 -32.82
C SER A 827 -2.79 1.91 -32.79
N LEU A 828 -3.59 2.06 -31.73
CA LEU A 828 -4.43 3.25 -31.51
C LEU A 828 -3.57 4.49 -31.26
N HIS A 829 -2.56 4.40 -30.40
CA HIS A 829 -1.64 5.50 -30.12
C HIS A 829 -0.86 5.95 -31.36
N GLN A 830 -0.34 5.00 -32.16
CA GLN A 830 0.31 5.30 -33.44
C GLN A 830 -0.67 5.94 -34.45
N ALA A 831 -1.98 5.70 -34.30
CA ALA A 831 -3.01 6.35 -35.08
C ALA A 831 -3.43 7.73 -34.53
N GLY A 832 -2.93 8.13 -33.35
CA GLY A 832 -3.27 9.37 -32.67
C GLY A 832 -4.59 9.32 -31.90
N ILE A 833 -5.02 8.12 -31.47
CA ILE A 833 -6.28 7.85 -30.78
C ILE A 833 -5.95 7.41 -29.36
N GLY A 834 -6.53 8.09 -28.36
CA GLY A 834 -6.36 7.68 -26.96
C GLY A 834 -7.28 6.55 -26.55
N VAL A 835 -6.90 5.82 -25.49
CA VAL A 835 -7.64 4.66 -24.99
C VAL A 835 -8.11 4.91 -23.57
N ILE A 836 -9.42 4.93 -23.37
CA ILE A 836 -10.07 4.94 -22.06
C ILE A 836 -10.58 3.53 -21.76
N LEU A 837 -10.47 3.10 -20.51
CA LEU A 837 -10.94 1.79 -20.06
C LEU A 837 -11.97 1.94 -18.95
N ASP A 838 -13.10 1.24 -19.08
CA ASP A 838 -14.03 1.05 -17.98
C ASP A 838 -13.42 0.15 -16.91
N TRP A 839 -13.20 0.75 -15.74
CA TRP A 839 -12.61 0.15 -14.57
C TRP A 839 -13.68 -0.08 -13.51
N VAL A 840 -13.71 -1.27 -12.91
CA VAL A 840 -14.83 -1.75 -12.08
C VAL A 840 -14.41 -1.97 -10.62
N PRO A 841 -14.06 -0.92 -9.86
CA PRO A 841 -13.68 -1.04 -8.44
C PRO A 841 -14.88 -1.14 -7.49
N ALA A 842 -16.11 -0.96 -7.99
CA ALA A 842 -17.29 -0.86 -7.14
C ALA A 842 -17.69 -2.20 -6.51
N HIS A 843 -17.52 -3.32 -7.24
CA HIS A 843 -17.99 -4.63 -6.81
C HIS A 843 -17.30 -5.77 -7.57
N PHE A 844 -17.51 -7.01 -7.12
CA PHE A 844 -17.08 -8.24 -7.78
C PHE A 844 -18.11 -9.39 -7.57
N PRO A 845 -18.17 -10.43 -8.43
CA PRO A 845 -19.19 -11.46 -8.33
C PRO A 845 -18.91 -12.49 -7.22
N LYS A 846 -19.93 -13.30 -6.88
CA LYS A 846 -19.88 -14.33 -5.82
C LYS A 846 -19.26 -15.66 -6.25
N ASP A 847 -18.58 -15.69 -7.40
CA ASP A 847 -17.91 -16.87 -7.93
C ASP A 847 -16.93 -17.47 -6.91
N ALA A 848 -17.24 -18.68 -6.42
CA ALA A 848 -16.49 -19.32 -5.34
C ALA A 848 -15.03 -19.61 -5.67
N TRP A 849 -14.67 -19.66 -6.95
CA TRP A 849 -13.31 -19.88 -7.44
C TRP A 849 -12.50 -18.57 -7.58
N ALA A 850 -13.12 -17.39 -7.38
CA ALA A 850 -12.47 -16.08 -7.48
C ALA A 850 -12.34 -15.42 -6.08
N LEU A 851 -12.50 -14.10 -5.96
CA LEU A 851 -12.19 -13.34 -4.74
C LEU A 851 -13.12 -13.60 -3.54
N ALA A 852 -14.34 -14.09 -3.76
CA ALA A 852 -15.33 -14.27 -2.69
C ALA A 852 -14.84 -15.24 -1.60
N ARG A 853 -14.79 -14.79 -0.33
CA ARG A 853 -14.29 -15.57 0.80
C ARG A 853 -12.95 -16.26 0.51
N PHE A 854 -12.00 -15.50 -0.03
CA PHE A 854 -10.80 -16.03 -0.70
C PHE A 854 -10.03 -17.08 0.12
N ASP A 855 -9.82 -16.83 1.41
CA ASP A 855 -9.09 -17.74 2.32
C ASP A 855 -10.02 -18.48 3.30
N GLY A 856 -11.33 -18.53 2.99
CA GLY A 856 -12.39 -19.17 3.79
C GLY A 856 -13.22 -18.20 4.62
N GLU A 857 -12.74 -16.98 4.84
CA GLU A 857 -13.41 -15.89 5.54
C GLU A 857 -13.57 -14.68 4.60
N PRO A 858 -14.47 -13.71 4.89
CA PRO A 858 -14.51 -12.44 4.17
C PRO A 858 -13.14 -11.75 4.17
N LEU A 859 -12.53 -11.60 2.99
CA LEU A 859 -11.16 -11.09 2.84
C LEU A 859 -11.14 -9.82 2.00
N TYR A 860 -11.60 -9.92 0.74
CA TYR A 860 -11.72 -8.80 -0.19
C TYR A 860 -13.03 -8.04 0.02
N GLU A 861 -14.09 -8.75 0.38
CA GLU A 861 -15.38 -8.19 0.75
C GLU A 861 -15.46 -7.83 2.23
N HIS A 862 -16.28 -6.82 2.54
CA HIS A 862 -16.54 -6.45 3.92
C HIS A 862 -17.32 -7.56 4.66
N SER A 863 -16.92 -7.88 5.90
CA SER A 863 -17.50 -8.98 6.67
C SER A 863 -18.98 -8.81 7.05
N ASP A 864 -19.45 -7.57 7.22
CA ASP A 864 -20.86 -7.23 7.39
C ASP A 864 -21.56 -7.16 6.02
N PRO A 865 -22.54 -8.03 5.71
CA PRO A 865 -23.24 -8.05 4.42
C PRO A 865 -23.94 -6.73 4.07
N ARG A 866 -24.33 -5.93 5.06
CA ARG A 866 -24.97 -4.62 4.83
C ARG A 866 -24.02 -3.60 4.22
N LEU A 867 -22.71 -3.81 4.38
CA LEU A 867 -21.65 -3.03 3.75
C LEU A 867 -20.95 -3.81 2.62
N GLY A 868 -20.99 -5.13 2.66
CA GLY A 868 -20.24 -6.03 1.78
C GLY A 868 -21.01 -6.64 0.61
N GLU A 869 -22.31 -6.37 0.44
CA GLU A 869 -23.11 -6.92 -0.68
C GLU A 869 -24.02 -5.88 -1.34
N HIS A 870 -24.12 -5.90 -2.68
CA HIS A 870 -25.19 -5.21 -3.39
C HIS A 870 -26.42 -6.13 -3.50
N PRO A 871 -27.55 -5.82 -2.83
CA PRO A 871 -28.69 -6.72 -2.76
C PRO A 871 -29.35 -6.97 -4.12
N ASP A 872 -29.52 -5.91 -4.93
CA ASP A 872 -30.20 -6.01 -6.23
C ASP A 872 -29.35 -6.65 -7.32
N TRP A 873 -28.02 -6.61 -7.18
CA TRP A 873 -27.08 -7.17 -8.18
C TRP A 873 -26.60 -8.57 -7.83
N GLY A 874 -26.71 -8.98 -6.55
CA GLY A 874 -26.20 -10.26 -6.08
C GLY A 874 -24.67 -10.34 -6.05
N THR A 875 -23.97 -9.21 -6.00
CA THR A 875 -22.50 -9.09 -6.01
C THR A 875 -21.95 -8.65 -4.65
N LEU A 876 -20.63 -8.76 -4.47
CA LEU A 876 -19.91 -8.35 -3.26
C LEU A 876 -19.24 -6.99 -3.45
N ILE A 877 -19.15 -6.21 -2.39
CA ILE A 877 -18.53 -4.89 -2.32
C ILE A 877 -17.16 -5.04 -1.65
N PHE A 878 -16.13 -4.42 -2.23
CA PHE A 878 -14.80 -4.41 -1.65
C PHE A 878 -14.76 -3.72 -0.27
N ASP A 879 -13.96 -4.25 0.65
CA ASP A 879 -13.65 -3.59 1.91
C ASP A 879 -12.60 -2.48 1.70
N PHE A 880 -13.04 -1.31 1.27
CA PHE A 880 -12.17 -0.14 1.02
C PHE A 880 -11.40 0.33 2.28
N GLY A 881 -11.90 -0.02 3.47
CA GLY A 881 -11.25 0.27 4.74
C GLY A 881 -10.01 -0.59 4.99
N ARG A 882 -9.98 -1.80 4.42
CA ARG A 882 -8.88 -2.74 4.57
C ARG A 882 -7.70 -2.36 3.68
N THR A 883 -6.54 -2.23 4.31
CA THR A 883 -5.32 -1.70 3.73
C THR A 883 -4.84 -2.47 2.50
N GLU A 884 -4.79 -3.80 2.54
CA GLU A 884 -4.32 -4.63 1.43
C GLU A 884 -5.33 -4.69 0.28
N VAL A 885 -6.64 -4.60 0.58
CA VAL A 885 -7.72 -4.56 -0.42
C VAL A 885 -7.70 -3.22 -1.17
N ARG A 886 -7.56 -2.12 -0.43
CA ARG A 886 -7.36 -0.80 -1.01
C ARG A 886 -6.13 -0.77 -1.92
N ASN A 887 -5.00 -1.33 -1.45
CA ASN A 887 -3.77 -1.42 -2.23
C ASN A 887 -3.93 -2.27 -3.50
N PHE A 888 -4.67 -3.39 -3.43
CA PHE A 888 -5.00 -4.21 -4.61
C PHE A 888 -5.71 -3.37 -5.69
N LEU A 889 -6.70 -2.56 -5.32
CA LEU A 889 -7.43 -1.72 -6.27
C LEU A 889 -6.61 -0.53 -6.77
N VAL A 890 -5.88 0.17 -5.89
CA VAL A 890 -5.00 1.30 -6.29
C VAL A 890 -3.93 0.80 -7.25
N ALA A 891 -3.25 -0.30 -6.92
CA ALA A 891 -2.27 -0.91 -7.82
C ALA A 891 -2.93 -1.40 -9.12
N ASN A 892 -4.16 -1.89 -9.09
CA ASN A 892 -4.85 -2.30 -10.33
C ASN A 892 -5.11 -1.13 -11.28
N ALA A 893 -5.52 0.03 -10.77
CA ALA A 893 -5.68 1.22 -11.61
C ALA A 893 -4.35 1.64 -12.26
N LEU A 894 -3.26 1.63 -11.49
CA LEU A 894 -1.93 1.96 -12.00
C LEU A 894 -1.42 0.91 -13.00
N TYR A 895 -1.72 -0.37 -12.78
CA TYR A 895 -1.33 -1.47 -13.67
C TYR A 895 -1.82 -1.26 -15.11
N TRP A 896 -3.08 -0.85 -15.30
CA TRP A 896 -3.60 -0.57 -16.64
C TRP A 896 -2.91 0.61 -17.32
N LEU A 897 -2.61 1.67 -16.57
CA LEU A 897 -1.94 2.86 -17.09
C LEU A 897 -0.46 2.60 -17.42
N GLU A 898 0.22 1.78 -16.62
CA GLU A 898 1.66 1.49 -16.73
C GLU A 898 1.95 0.33 -17.69
N GLU A 899 1.30 -0.83 -17.51
CA GLU A 899 1.64 -2.06 -18.24
C GLU A 899 0.93 -2.20 -19.59
N PHE A 900 -0.15 -1.43 -19.79
CA PHE A 900 -0.94 -1.41 -21.02
C PHE A 900 -1.04 -0.01 -21.66
N HIS A 901 -0.40 1.00 -21.08
CA HIS A 901 -0.38 2.38 -21.58
C HIS A 901 -1.77 3.04 -21.72
N ILE A 902 -2.79 2.56 -20.99
CA ILE A 902 -4.13 3.17 -21.03
C ILE A 902 -4.03 4.68 -20.69
N ASP A 903 -4.82 5.52 -21.36
CA ASP A 903 -4.81 6.99 -21.22
C ASP A 903 -5.84 7.50 -20.22
N GLY A 904 -6.83 6.69 -19.86
CA GLY A 904 -7.80 7.08 -18.86
C GLY A 904 -8.65 5.93 -18.35
N LEU A 905 -9.24 6.14 -17.18
CA LEU A 905 -10.13 5.16 -16.53
C LEU A 905 -11.50 5.78 -16.31
N ARG A 906 -12.55 5.07 -16.72
CA ARG A 906 -13.94 5.43 -16.41
C ARG A 906 -14.48 4.49 -15.33
N VAL A 907 -15.05 5.07 -14.28
CA VAL A 907 -15.65 4.31 -13.17
C VAL A 907 -17.16 4.38 -13.28
N ASP A 908 -17.77 3.21 -13.47
CA ASP A 908 -19.22 3.00 -13.46
C ASP A 908 -19.81 3.07 -12.05
N ALA A 909 -21.06 3.53 -11.95
CA ALA A 909 -21.89 3.45 -10.77
C ALA A 909 -21.22 3.98 -9.50
N VAL A 910 -20.51 5.12 -9.58
CA VAL A 910 -19.78 5.70 -8.42
C VAL A 910 -20.71 5.92 -7.22
N ALA A 911 -21.99 6.21 -7.48
CA ALA A 911 -23.01 6.31 -6.43
C ALA A 911 -23.14 5.03 -5.58
N SER A 912 -22.95 3.84 -6.16
CA SER A 912 -23.00 2.58 -5.43
C SER A 912 -21.87 2.44 -4.41
N MET A 913 -20.75 3.10 -4.65
CA MET A 913 -19.61 3.18 -3.75
C MET A 913 -19.81 4.25 -2.68
N LEU A 914 -20.29 5.43 -3.08
CA LEU A 914 -20.38 6.63 -2.23
C LEU A 914 -21.38 6.51 -1.07
N TYR A 915 -22.36 5.60 -1.17
CA TYR A 915 -23.49 5.57 -0.25
C TYR A 915 -23.70 4.19 0.39
N ARG A 916 -23.79 4.19 1.73
CA ARG A 916 -24.12 3.00 2.52
C ARG A 916 -25.59 2.58 2.37
N ASP A 917 -26.47 3.52 2.00
CA ASP A 917 -27.90 3.27 1.75
C ASP A 917 -28.22 2.92 0.28
N TYR A 918 -27.20 2.79 -0.58
CA TYR A 918 -27.42 2.49 -1.99
C TYR A 918 -28.20 1.19 -2.17
N SER A 919 -29.38 1.27 -2.80
CA SER A 919 -30.28 0.14 -3.07
C SER A 919 -30.74 -0.61 -1.81
N ARG A 920 -30.87 0.08 -0.67
CA ARG A 920 -31.30 -0.51 0.61
C ARG A 920 -32.44 0.28 1.23
N GLU A 921 -33.38 -0.44 1.85
CA GLU A 921 -34.51 0.18 2.56
C GLU A 921 -34.10 0.67 3.97
N GLU A 922 -34.97 1.48 4.59
CA GLU A 922 -34.76 1.93 5.97
C GLU A 922 -34.66 0.73 6.93
N GLY A 923 -33.57 0.67 7.70
CA GLY A 923 -33.26 -0.43 8.63
C GLY A 923 -32.36 -1.52 8.05
N GLU A 924 -32.07 -1.51 6.74
CA GLU A 924 -31.16 -2.46 6.09
C GLU A 924 -29.72 -1.93 5.96
N TRP A 925 -29.49 -0.68 6.36
CA TRP A 925 -28.18 -0.03 6.40
C TRP A 925 -28.00 0.75 7.72
N PHE A 926 -26.79 1.22 7.99
CA PHE A 926 -26.49 2.08 9.15
C PHE A 926 -25.58 3.24 8.76
N PRO A 927 -25.72 4.40 9.43
CA PRO A 927 -24.94 5.58 9.10
C PRO A 927 -23.45 5.40 9.37
N ASN A 928 -22.65 6.25 8.74
CA ASN A 928 -21.23 6.39 9.04
C ASN A 928 -21.01 6.98 10.45
N VAL A 929 -19.74 7.08 10.85
CA VAL A 929 -19.33 7.59 12.17
C VAL A 929 -19.79 9.03 12.46
N HIS A 930 -20.24 9.77 11.45
CA HIS A 930 -20.77 11.14 11.56
C HIS A 930 -22.30 11.21 11.44
N GLY A 931 -23.00 10.07 11.37
CA GLY A 931 -24.45 10.02 11.24
C GLY A 931 -24.98 10.17 9.81
N GLY A 932 -24.08 10.31 8.82
CA GLY A 932 -24.42 10.45 7.41
C GLY A 932 -24.53 9.10 6.69
N ARG A 933 -25.00 9.13 5.44
CA ARG A 933 -25.11 7.93 4.57
C ARG A 933 -23.87 7.68 3.73
N GLU A 934 -22.92 8.61 3.74
CA GLU A 934 -21.72 8.59 2.93
C GLU A 934 -20.79 7.46 3.39
N ASN A 935 -20.25 6.71 2.44
CA ASN A 935 -19.24 5.69 2.66
C ASN A 935 -17.85 6.35 2.67
N LEU A 936 -17.37 6.70 3.86
CA LEU A 936 -16.12 7.47 4.03
C LEU A 936 -14.90 6.71 3.52
N GLU A 937 -14.89 5.38 3.68
CA GLU A 937 -13.83 4.50 3.22
C GLU A 937 -13.73 4.50 1.69
N ALA A 938 -14.87 4.41 0.99
CA ALA A 938 -14.92 4.50 -0.46
C ALA A 938 -14.54 5.90 -0.98
N ILE A 939 -14.98 6.98 -0.31
CA ILE A 939 -14.59 8.35 -0.64
C ILE A 939 -13.08 8.52 -0.54
N SER A 940 -12.48 8.06 0.57
CA SER A 940 -11.02 8.12 0.78
C SER A 940 -10.27 7.33 -0.28
N PHE A 941 -10.77 6.14 -0.65
CA PHE A 941 -10.19 5.33 -1.72
C PHE A 941 -10.23 6.06 -3.08
N LEU A 942 -11.38 6.63 -3.46
CA LEU A 942 -11.52 7.37 -4.72
C LEU A 942 -10.59 8.59 -4.78
N GLN A 943 -10.42 9.29 -3.64
CA GLN A 943 -9.46 10.39 -3.53
C GLN A 943 -8.01 9.91 -3.68
N GLU A 944 -7.66 8.79 -3.05
CA GLU A 944 -6.32 8.20 -3.11
C GLU A 944 -5.96 7.75 -4.53
N VAL A 945 -6.85 7.01 -5.19
CA VAL A 945 -6.59 6.49 -6.55
C VAL A 945 -6.45 7.64 -7.55
N ASN A 946 -7.34 8.64 -7.51
CA ASN A 946 -7.24 9.80 -8.40
C ASN A 946 -5.95 10.59 -8.14
N ALA A 947 -5.64 10.91 -6.88
CA ALA A 947 -4.43 11.65 -6.54
C ALA A 947 -3.15 10.90 -6.97
N THR A 948 -3.15 9.57 -6.85
CA THR A 948 -2.00 8.74 -7.23
C THR A 948 -1.86 8.68 -8.75
N ILE A 949 -2.95 8.48 -9.50
CA ILE A 949 -2.95 8.50 -10.98
C ILE A 949 -2.39 9.81 -11.51
N TYR A 950 -2.91 10.97 -11.10
CA TYR A 950 -2.44 12.26 -11.62
C TYR A 950 -1.00 12.58 -11.22
N LYS A 951 -0.50 12.00 -10.11
CA LYS A 951 0.89 12.12 -9.67
C LYS A 951 1.85 11.28 -10.53
N THR A 952 1.49 10.02 -10.80
CA THR A 952 2.41 9.05 -11.45
C THR A 952 2.25 9.01 -12.97
N HIS A 953 1.06 9.33 -13.50
CA HIS A 953 0.73 9.30 -14.93
C HIS A 953 0.15 10.66 -15.39
N PRO A 954 0.97 11.73 -15.48
CA PRO A 954 0.51 13.02 -15.97
C PRO A 954 -0.17 12.92 -17.34
N GLY A 955 -1.23 13.69 -17.52
CA GLY A 955 -2.02 13.72 -18.76
C GLY A 955 -3.04 12.58 -18.92
N ALA A 956 -3.04 11.57 -18.03
CA ALA A 956 -4.13 10.62 -17.96
C ALA A 956 -5.43 11.31 -17.48
N VAL A 957 -6.59 10.72 -17.77
CA VAL A 957 -7.90 11.24 -17.34
C VAL A 957 -8.68 10.19 -16.54
N THR A 958 -9.35 10.60 -15.47
CA THR A 958 -10.31 9.76 -14.76
C THR A 958 -11.72 10.30 -14.93
N ILE A 959 -12.68 9.43 -15.24
CA ILE A 959 -14.05 9.80 -15.59
C ILE A 959 -15.02 9.08 -14.63
N ALA A 960 -15.96 9.81 -14.04
CA ALA A 960 -16.97 9.25 -13.14
C ALA A 960 -18.36 9.24 -13.78
N GLU A 961 -19.08 8.13 -13.65
CA GLU A 961 -20.54 8.11 -13.73
C GLU A 961 -21.13 8.17 -12.30
N GLU A 962 -21.72 9.31 -11.98
CA GLU A 962 -22.31 9.59 -10.66
C GLU A 962 -23.67 10.26 -10.85
N SER A 963 -24.72 9.62 -10.34
CA SER A 963 -26.12 9.89 -10.69
C SER A 963 -26.98 10.50 -9.57
N THR A 964 -26.39 10.92 -8.44
CA THR A 964 -27.12 11.45 -7.26
C THR A 964 -26.83 12.93 -6.95
N ALA A 965 -26.11 13.62 -7.83
CA ALA A 965 -25.67 15.00 -7.65
C ALA A 965 -24.72 15.22 -6.47
N PHE A 966 -23.82 14.25 -6.23
CA PHE A 966 -22.72 14.42 -5.29
C PHE A 966 -21.87 15.65 -5.70
N PRO A 967 -21.53 16.56 -4.78
CA PRO A 967 -20.79 17.77 -5.11
C PRO A 967 -19.28 17.52 -5.24
N GLY A 968 -18.62 18.20 -6.16
CA GLY A 968 -17.16 18.21 -6.25
C GLY A 968 -16.59 16.89 -6.76
N VAL A 969 -17.32 16.18 -7.63
CA VAL A 969 -16.84 14.94 -8.24
C VAL A 969 -15.56 15.20 -9.03
N THR A 970 -15.54 16.29 -9.80
CA THR A 970 -14.39 16.72 -10.61
C THR A 970 -13.51 17.77 -9.93
N ALA A 971 -13.78 18.07 -8.65
CA ALA A 971 -12.96 19.00 -7.89
C ALA A 971 -11.70 18.31 -7.35
N PRO A 972 -10.57 19.04 -7.19
CA PRO A 972 -9.34 18.50 -6.62
C PRO A 972 -9.51 17.92 -5.21
N THR A 973 -8.78 16.85 -4.91
CA THR A 973 -8.84 16.14 -3.62
C THR A 973 -8.38 17.01 -2.44
N ASN A 974 -7.42 17.92 -2.66
CA ASN A 974 -6.95 18.88 -1.65
C ASN A 974 -7.98 19.96 -1.27
N HIS A 975 -9.12 20.04 -1.98
CA HIS A 975 -10.26 20.90 -1.66
C HIS A 975 -11.51 20.08 -1.31
N GLY A 976 -11.35 18.79 -0.97
CA GLY A 976 -12.45 17.90 -0.56
C GLY A 976 -13.24 17.27 -1.70
N GLY A 977 -12.83 17.45 -2.96
CA GLY A 977 -13.43 16.75 -4.10
C GLY A 977 -13.00 15.30 -4.20
N LEU A 978 -13.63 14.53 -5.10
CA LEU A 978 -13.24 13.14 -5.36
C LEU A 978 -12.01 13.03 -6.25
N GLY A 979 -11.66 14.10 -6.97
CA GLY A 979 -10.47 14.18 -7.81
C GLY A 979 -10.63 13.64 -9.22
N PHE A 980 -11.85 13.33 -9.70
CA PHE A 980 -12.03 12.93 -11.10
C PHE A 980 -11.72 14.09 -12.06
N GLY A 981 -11.31 13.76 -13.27
CA GLY A 981 -11.07 14.76 -14.32
C GLY A 981 -12.36 15.20 -15.01
N LEU A 982 -13.26 14.24 -15.25
CA LEU A 982 -14.54 14.44 -15.91
C LEU A 982 -15.67 13.68 -15.19
N LYS A 983 -16.90 14.17 -15.37
CA LYS A 983 -18.14 13.52 -14.91
C LYS A 983 -19.10 13.35 -16.08
N TRP A 984 -19.72 12.18 -16.21
CA TRP A 984 -20.84 11.98 -17.12
C TRP A 984 -22.04 12.86 -16.74
N ASN A 985 -22.54 13.65 -17.69
CA ASN A 985 -23.72 14.50 -17.49
C ASN A 985 -25.01 13.72 -17.71
N MET A 986 -25.37 12.89 -16.73
CA MET A 986 -26.58 12.07 -16.77
C MET A 986 -27.87 12.91 -16.85
N GLY A 987 -27.86 14.11 -16.25
CA GLY A 987 -28.98 15.05 -16.33
C GLY A 987 -29.20 15.56 -17.77
N TRP A 988 -28.14 16.04 -18.43
CA TRP A 988 -28.20 16.43 -19.84
C TRP A 988 -28.66 15.28 -20.73
N MET A 989 -28.13 14.06 -20.50
CA MET A 989 -28.48 12.88 -21.29
C MET A 989 -29.99 12.61 -21.20
N HIS A 990 -30.53 12.48 -19.97
CA HIS A 990 -31.95 12.21 -19.78
C HIS A 990 -32.86 13.31 -20.34
N ASP A 991 -32.54 14.57 -20.07
CA ASP A 991 -33.33 15.71 -20.51
C ASP A 991 -33.35 15.83 -22.04
N SER A 992 -32.18 15.68 -22.67
CA SER A 992 -32.06 15.77 -24.12
C SER A 992 -32.74 14.60 -24.84
N LEU A 993 -32.54 13.36 -24.37
CA LEU A 993 -33.21 12.18 -24.93
C LEU A 993 -34.73 12.26 -24.79
N LYS A 994 -35.23 12.75 -23.65
CA LYS A 994 -36.66 12.98 -23.46
C LYS A 994 -37.20 14.02 -24.45
N TYR A 995 -36.49 15.14 -24.61
CA TYR A 995 -36.91 16.20 -25.51
C TYR A 995 -36.95 15.76 -26.98
N ILE A 996 -35.91 15.06 -27.46
CA ILE A 996 -35.86 14.62 -28.86
C ILE A 996 -36.82 13.46 -29.16
N SER A 997 -37.20 12.68 -28.15
CA SER A 997 -38.22 11.62 -28.31
C SER A 997 -39.64 12.17 -28.47
N GLU A 998 -39.89 13.42 -28.03
CA GLU A 998 -41.18 14.07 -28.22
C GLU A 998 -41.44 14.41 -29.69
N ASN A 999 -42.69 14.19 -30.12
CA ASN A 999 -43.16 14.64 -31.43
C ASN A 999 -42.87 16.14 -31.60
N PRO A 1000 -42.39 16.62 -32.77
CA PRO A 1000 -41.99 18.03 -32.94
C PRO A 1000 -43.07 19.06 -32.56
N VAL A 1001 -44.35 18.70 -32.69
CA VAL A 1001 -45.48 19.57 -32.30
C VAL A 1001 -45.60 19.77 -30.78
N ASN A 1002 -45.11 18.82 -29.99
CA ASN A 1002 -45.17 18.83 -28.52
C ASN A 1002 -43.97 19.54 -27.90
N ARG A 1003 -42.84 19.60 -28.61
CA ARG A 1003 -41.56 20.09 -28.10
C ARG A 1003 -41.62 21.51 -27.50
N ARG A 1004 -42.55 22.36 -27.96
CA ARG A 1004 -42.78 23.70 -27.37
C ARG A 1004 -43.09 23.66 -25.87
N TRP A 1005 -43.78 22.61 -25.41
CA TRP A 1005 -44.16 22.44 -24.01
C TRP A 1005 -43.03 21.87 -23.14
N HIS A 1006 -41.98 21.36 -23.78
CA HIS A 1006 -40.83 20.73 -23.15
C HIS A 1006 -39.52 21.49 -23.43
N HIS A 1007 -39.59 22.69 -24.01
CA HIS A 1007 -38.39 23.42 -24.44
C HIS A 1007 -37.45 23.79 -23.28
N GLY A 1008 -38.01 23.99 -22.08
CA GLY A 1008 -37.20 24.18 -20.87
C GLY A 1008 -36.38 22.95 -20.47
N THR A 1009 -36.78 21.74 -20.87
CA THR A 1009 -36.05 20.51 -20.57
C THR A 1009 -34.70 20.47 -21.29
N VAL A 1010 -34.66 20.78 -22.60
CA VAL A 1010 -33.40 20.75 -23.38
C VAL A 1010 -32.42 21.87 -23.01
N THR A 1011 -32.89 22.96 -22.42
CA THR A 1011 -32.02 24.09 -21.99
C THR A 1011 -31.59 24.02 -20.53
N PHE A 1012 -32.16 23.11 -19.74
CA PHE A 1012 -31.94 23.06 -18.29
C PHE A 1012 -30.51 22.68 -17.89
N SER A 1013 -29.83 21.82 -18.67
CA SER A 1013 -28.43 21.45 -18.44
C SER A 1013 -27.51 22.66 -18.29
N MET A 1014 -27.77 23.74 -19.02
CA MET A 1014 -26.95 24.96 -18.99
C MET A 1014 -27.03 25.72 -17.67
N VAL A 1015 -27.99 25.42 -16.80
CA VAL A 1015 -28.06 25.99 -15.45
C VAL A 1015 -26.90 25.50 -14.58
N TYR A 1016 -26.42 24.27 -14.82
CA TYR A 1016 -25.36 23.64 -14.04
C TYR A 1016 -24.18 23.15 -14.88
N ALA A 1017 -24.15 23.36 -16.20
CA ALA A 1017 -23.11 22.85 -17.11
C ALA A 1017 -21.66 23.24 -16.76
N PHE A 1018 -21.47 24.19 -15.84
CA PHE A 1018 -20.15 24.67 -15.40
C PHE A 1018 -19.87 24.38 -13.91
N THR A 1019 -20.68 23.53 -13.26
CA THR A 1019 -20.43 23.12 -11.86
C THR A 1019 -19.44 21.97 -11.75
N GLU A 1020 -19.25 21.22 -12.82
CA GLU A 1020 -18.33 20.09 -12.95
C GLU A 1020 -17.76 20.11 -14.38
N ASN A 1021 -16.66 19.39 -14.62
CA ASN A 1021 -16.14 19.18 -15.97
C ASN A 1021 -16.93 18.04 -16.62
N PHE A 1022 -17.88 18.36 -17.50
CA PHE A 1022 -18.80 17.36 -18.03
C PHE A 1022 -18.32 16.69 -19.33
N LEU A 1023 -18.58 15.38 -19.40
CA LEU A 1023 -18.70 14.60 -20.63
C LEU A 1023 -20.18 14.32 -20.87
N LEU A 1024 -20.64 14.40 -22.13
CA LEU A 1024 -22.02 14.27 -22.57
C LEU A 1024 -22.25 12.87 -23.16
N PRO A 1025 -22.71 11.89 -22.35
CA PRO A 1025 -22.75 10.50 -22.79
C PRO A 1025 -24.03 10.15 -23.54
N ILE A 1026 -23.87 9.41 -24.63
CA ILE A 1026 -24.90 8.56 -25.24
C ILE A 1026 -24.33 7.14 -25.27
N SER A 1027 -24.39 6.48 -24.10
CA SER A 1027 -23.69 5.23 -23.85
C SER A 1027 -24.49 3.97 -24.21
N HIS A 1028 -23.85 2.81 -24.07
CA HIS A 1028 -24.45 1.49 -24.26
C HIS A 1028 -25.74 1.29 -23.47
N ASP A 1029 -25.82 1.80 -22.24
CA ASP A 1029 -26.99 1.68 -21.37
C ASP A 1029 -28.25 2.33 -21.93
N GLU A 1030 -28.11 3.31 -22.83
CA GLU A 1030 -29.24 4.04 -23.38
C GLU A 1030 -29.85 3.36 -24.61
N VAL A 1031 -29.25 2.28 -25.12
CA VAL A 1031 -29.68 1.59 -26.35
C VAL A 1031 -29.98 0.10 -26.14
N VAL A 1032 -30.39 -0.27 -24.92
CA VAL A 1032 -30.71 -1.64 -24.49
C VAL A 1032 -31.99 -1.70 -23.63
N HIS A 1033 -32.38 -2.90 -23.21
CA HIS A 1033 -33.41 -3.16 -22.20
C HIS A 1033 -34.79 -2.52 -22.52
N GLY A 1034 -35.17 -2.43 -23.79
CA GLY A 1034 -36.43 -1.86 -24.21
C GLY A 1034 -36.43 -0.33 -24.31
N LYS A 1035 -35.30 0.35 -24.07
CA LYS A 1035 -35.16 1.80 -24.25
C LYS A 1035 -35.14 2.22 -25.72
N GLY A 1036 -34.96 1.28 -26.65
CA GLY A 1036 -34.80 1.50 -28.09
C GLY A 1036 -33.42 2.04 -28.48
N SER A 1037 -32.99 1.77 -29.71
CA SER A 1037 -31.80 2.40 -30.31
C SER A 1037 -31.97 3.91 -30.44
N MET A 1038 -30.86 4.64 -30.60
CA MET A 1038 -30.91 6.09 -30.80
C MET A 1038 -31.79 6.51 -31.97
N LEU A 1039 -31.80 5.74 -33.07
CA LEU A 1039 -32.69 6.03 -34.20
C LEU A 1039 -34.17 5.81 -33.85
N ARG A 1040 -34.47 4.75 -33.09
CA ARG A 1040 -35.86 4.37 -32.74
C ARG A 1040 -36.47 5.23 -31.63
N LYS A 1041 -35.67 5.99 -30.89
CA LYS A 1041 -36.15 7.05 -29.99
C LYS A 1041 -36.75 8.23 -30.77
N MET A 1042 -36.30 8.46 -32.00
CA MET A 1042 -36.75 9.60 -32.79
C MET A 1042 -38.17 9.39 -33.34
N PRO A 1043 -39.05 10.40 -33.28
CA PRO A 1043 -40.40 10.31 -33.83
C PRO A 1043 -40.40 10.54 -35.35
N GLY A 1044 -41.50 10.13 -36.00
CA GLY A 1044 -41.75 10.39 -37.42
C GLY A 1044 -41.41 9.23 -38.34
N ASP A 1045 -41.41 9.50 -39.64
CA ASP A 1045 -40.96 8.53 -40.65
C ASP A 1045 -39.43 8.37 -40.64
N ARG A 1046 -38.91 7.44 -41.43
CA ARG A 1046 -37.47 7.13 -41.44
C ARG A 1046 -36.59 8.35 -41.78
N TRP A 1047 -37.03 9.20 -42.70
CA TRP A 1047 -36.25 10.38 -43.05
C TRP A 1047 -36.21 11.36 -41.86
N GLN A 1048 -37.36 11.58 -41.21
CA GLN A 1048 -37.46 12.42 -40.02
C GLN A 1048 -36.64 11.86 -38.86
N GLN A 1049 -36.62 10.54 -38.65
CA GLN A 1049 -35.83 9.89 -37.61
C GLN A 1049 -34.33 10.15 -37.79
N LEU A 1050 -33.82 9.96 -39.02
CA LEU A 1050 -32.42 10.25 -39.34
C LEU A 1050 -32.09 11.73 -39.24
N ALA A 1051 -32.98 12.62 -39.71
CA ALA A 1051 -32.81 14.07 -39.58
C ALA A 1051 -32.74 14.51 -38.12
N ASN A 1052 -33.65 14.01 -37.28
CA ASN A 1052 -33.65 14.27 -35.85
C ASN A 1052 -32.33 13.83 -35.18
N LEU A 1053 -31.86 12.62 -35.50
CA LEU A 1053 -30.60 12.10 -34.98
C LEU A 1053 -29.41 12.95 -35.42
N ARG A 1054 -29.36 13.38 -36.70
CA ARG A 1054 -28.35 14.32 -37.20
C ARG A 1054 -28.35 15.65 -36.45
N ALA A 1055 -29.53 16.25 -36.27
CA ALA A 1055 -29.69 17.50 -35.53
C ALA A 1055 -29.29 17.36 -34.05
N PHE A 1056 -29.65 16.24 -33.43
CA PHE A 1056 -29.30 15.93 -32.05
C PHE A 1056 -27.79 15.74 -31.88
N MET A 1057 -27.12 15.01 -32.77
CA MET A 1057 -25.67 14.84 -32.71
C MET A 1057 -24.94 16.18 -32.92
N ALA A 1058 -25.40 17.02 -33.87
CA ALA A 1058 -24.84 18.37 -33.99
C ALA A 1058 -25.10 19.21 -32.73
N TYR A 1059 -26.26 19.08 -32.07
CA TYR A 1059 -26.50 19.73 -30.79
C TYR A 1059 -25.52 19.23 -29.70
N GLN A 1060 -25.32 17.92 -29.57
CA GLN A 1060 -24.38 17.32 -28.62
C GLN A 1060 -22.94 17.84 -28.83
N TRP A 1061 -22.45 17.87 -30.08
CA TRP A 1061 -21.11 18.37 -30.39
C TRP A 1061 -20.93 19.87 -30.15
N ALA A 1062 -22.00 20.65 -30.27
CA ALA A 1062 -21.98 22.10 -30.04
C ALA A 1062 -22.24 22.49 -28.58
N HIS A 1063 -22.88 21.63 -27.79
CA HIS A 1063 -23.14 21.87 -26.37
C HIS A 1063 -21.82 21.84 -25.57
N PRO A 1064 -21.62 22.69 -24.54
CA PRO A 1064 -20.44 22.61 -23.67
C PRO A 1064 -20.31 21.24 -23.00
N GLY A 1065 -19.09 20.69 -23.02
CA GLY A 1065 -18.73 19.38 -22.48
C GLY A 1065 -18.17 18.43 -23.54
N LYS A 1066 -17.41 17.42 -23.11
CA LYS A 1066 -16.80 16.42 -24.01
C LYS A 1066 -17.84 15.47 -24.59
N GLN A 1067 -17.58 14.78 -25.69
CA GLN A 1067 -18.60 13.93 -26.35
C GLN A 1067 -18.29 12.45 -26.19
N LEU A 1068 -19.35 11.65 -26.01
CA LEU A 1068 -19.29 10.20 -26.10
C LEU A 1068 -20.53 9.68 -26.83
N ILE A 1069 -20.32 8.79 -27.79
CA ILE A 1069 -21.39 7.97 -28.37
C ILE A 1069 -20.99 6.49 -28.39
N PHE A 1070 -21.96 5.62 -28.16
CA PHE A 1070 -21.79 4.18 -28.26
C PHE A 1070 -21.88 3.69 -29.71
N MET A 1071 -21.06 2.68 -30.02
CA MET A 1071 -21.04 1.99 -31.30
C MET A 1071 -22.43 1.59 -31.79
N GLY A 1072 -22.68 1.82 -33.08
CA GLY A 1072 -24.00 1.68 -33.71
C GLY A 1072 -24.76 3.00 -33.84
N THR A 1073 -24.49 3.99 -32.98
CA THR A 1073 -25.14 5.31 -33.05
C THR A 1073 -24.70 6.10 -34.28
N GLU A 1074 -23.43 6.01 -34.66
CA GLU A 1074 -22.81 6.79 -35.75
C GLU A 1074 -23.38 6.49 -37.14
N PHE A 1075 -23.96 5.32 -37.35
CA PHE A 1075 -24.67 4.98 -38.59
C PHE A 1075 -26.17 4.78 -38.35
N GLY A 1076 -26.67 5.08 -37.15
CA GLY A 1076 -28.10 5.01 -36.81
C GLY A 1076 -28.64 3.60 -36.87
N GLN A 1077 -28.02 2.68 -36.12
CA GLN A 1077 -28.51 1.31 -35.98
C GLN A 1077 -30.00 1.29 -35.60
N GLU A 1078 -30.75 0.36 -36.18
CA GLU A 1078 -32.19 0.26 -35.94
C GLU A 1078 -32.52 -0.52 -34.67
N ALA A 1079 -31.93 -1.70 -34.51
CA ALA A 1079 -32.16 -2.55 -33.36
C ALA A 1079 -31.41 -2.01 -32.12
N GLU A 1080 -31.91 -2.35 -30.94
CA GLU A 1080 -31.13 -2.23 -29.72
C GLU A 1080 -29.81 -3.00 -29.84
N TRP A 1081 -28.81 -2.56 -29.09
CA TRP A 1081 -27.56 -3.30 -29.04
C TRP A 1081 -27.78 -4.70 -28.42
N SER A 1082 -27.12 -5.69 -29.00
CA SER A 1082 -27.10 -7.05 -28.49
C SER A 1082 -25.69 -7.60 -28.57
N GLU A 1083 -25.10 -7.94 -27.42
CA GLU A 1083 -23.75 -8.51 -27.37
C GLU A 1083 -23.62 -9.80 -28.21
N GLN A 1084 -24.69 -10.58 -28.31
CA GLN A 1084 -24.71 -11.88 -29.00
C GLN A 1084 -24.80 -11.77 -30.52
N HIS A 1085 -25.45 -10.72 -31.04
CA HIS A 1085 -25.69 -10.56 -32.47
C HIS A 1085 -24.66 -9.65 -33.15
N GLY A 1086 -24.01 -8.79 -32.36
CA GLY A 1086 -23.14 -7.74 -32.86
C GLY A 1086 -23.89 -6.59 -33.54
N LEU A 1087 -23.16 -5.68 -34.18
CA LEU A 1087 -23.73 -4.52 -34.86
C LEU A 1087 -24.28 -4.85 -36.27
N ASP A 1088 -25.33 -4.13 -36.68
CA ASP A 1088 -26.00 -4.26 -37.98
C ASP A 1088 -25.22 -3.57 -39.12
N TRP A 1089 -23.98 -4.01 -39.38
CA TRP A 1089 -23.06 -3.38 -40.34
C TRP A 1089 -23.62 -3.19 -41.76
N PHE A 1090 -24.56 -4.03 -42.19
CA PHE A 1090 -25.22 -3.91 -43.50
C PHE A 1090 -25.98 -2.59 -43.67
N LEU A 1091 -26.36 -1.91 -42.57
CA LEU A 1091 -26.98 -0.59 -42.61
C LEU A 1091 -26.03 0.48 -43.13
N ALA A 1092 -24.72 0.37 -42.86
CA ALA A 1092 -23.72 1.33 -43.31
C ALA A 1092 -23.57 1.40 -44.85
N ASP A 1093 -24.05 0.38 -45.58
CA ASP A 1093 -24.10 0.37 -47.04
C ASP A 1093 -25.37 1.06 -47.61
N ILE A 1094 -26.34 1.39 -46.75
CA ILE A 1094 -27.57 2.10 -47.15
C ILE A 1094 -27.28 3.61 -47.18
N PRO A 1095 -27.53 4.33 -48.30
CA PRO A 1095 -27.13 5.73 -48.46
C PRO A 1095 -27.55 6.67 -47.32
N ALA A 1096 -28.74 6.48 -46.76
CA ALA A 1096 -29.26 7.34 -45.68
C ALA A 1096 -28.51 7.15 -44.35
N HIS A 1097 -28.15 5.92 -44.01
CA HIS A 1097 -27.34 5.58 -42.83
C HIS A 1097 -25.86 5.96 -43.04
N ARG A 1098 -25.34 5.74 -44.25
CA ARG A 1098 -24.01 6.24 -44.64
C ARG A 1098 -23.91 7.75 -44.53
N GLY A 1099 -24.98 8.48 -44.87
CA GLY A 1099 -25.05 9.93 -44.71
C GLY A 1099 -24.89 10.40 -43.25
N LEU A 1100 -25.49 9.69 -42.30
CA LEU A 1100 -25.30 9.94 -40.86
C LEU A 1100 -23.85 9.67 -40.43
N GLN A 1101 -23.25 8.58 -40.92
CA GLN A 1101 -21.86 8.25 -40.63
C GLN A 1101 -20.87 9.29 -41.20
N LEU A 1102 -21.16 9.83 -42.38
CA LEU A 1102 -20.41 10.95 -42.97
C LEU A 1102 -20.59 12.23 -42.14
N LEU A 1103 -21.79 12.49 -41.59
CA LEU A 1103 -21.99 13.61 -40.68
C LEU A 1103 -21.15 13.43 -39.41
N THR A 1104 -21.13 12.24 -38.78
CA THR A 1104 -20.30 12.00 -37.59
C THR A 1104 -18.84 12.32 -37.86
N ARG A 1105 -18.33 11.92 -39.03
CA ARG A 1105 -16.97 12.27 -39.47
C ARG A 1105 -16.75 13.78 -39.59
N GLU A 1106 -17.71 14.49 -40.19
CA GLU A 1106 -17.62 15.95 -40.33
C GLU A 1106 -17.68 16.64 -38.96
N LEU A 1107 -18.59 16.21 -38.08
CA LEU A 1107 -18.71 16.74 -36.72
C LEU A 1107 -17.41 16.59 -35.94
N ASN A 1108 -16.76 15.42 -36.01
CA ASN A 1108 -15.46 15.19 -35.39
C ASN A 1108 -14.33 16.03 -35.99
N THR A 1109 -14.35 16.24 -37.30
CA THR A 1109 -13.39 17.09 -38.00
C THR A 1109 -13.53 18.54 -37.53
N LEU A 1110 -14.75 19.08 -37.58
CA LEU A 1110 -15.06 20.44 -37.13
C LEU A 1110 -14.76 20.64 -35.65
N TYR A 1111 -15.10 19.67 -34.80
CA TYR A 1111 -14.81 19.71 -33.37
C TYR A 1111 -13.32 19.83 -33.08
N SER A 1112 -12.50 19.03 -33.77
CA SER A 1112 -11.05 19.06 -33.59
C SER A 1112 -10.39 20.31 -34.19
N SER A 1113 -10.98 20.90 -35.24
CA SER A 1113 -10.42 22.07 -35.93
C SER A 1113 -10.96 23.42 -35.45
N THR A 1114 -11.98 23.43 -34.59
CA THR A 1114 -12.67 24.66 -34.14
C THR A 1114 -12.51 24.83 -32.63
N PRO A 1115 -11.52 25.62 -32.17
CA PRO A 1115 -11.21 25.77 -30.74
C PRO A 1115 -12.42 26.14 -29.86
N ALA A 1116 -13.34 26.95 -30.38
CA ALA A 1116 -14.55 27.39 -29.67
C ALA A 1116 -15.41 26.22 -29.15
N LEU A 1117 -15.33 25.05 -29.78
CA LEU A 1117 -16.10 23.86 -29.40
C LEU A 1117 -15.52 23.10 -28.20
N HIS A 1118 -14.26 23.34 -27.79
CA HIS A 1118 -13.63 22.50 -26.76
C HIS A 1118 -12.73 23.22 -25.74
N VAL A 1119 -12.06 24.33 -26.11
CA VAL A 1119 -11.04 24.96 -25.25
C VAL A 1119 -11.58 25.65 -24.00
N ARG A 1120 -12.90 25.87 -23.96
CA ARG A 1120 -13.61 26.60 -22.90
C ARG A 1120 -14.89 25.88 -22.46
N ASP A 1121 -14.94 24.55 -22.61
CA ASP A 1121 -16.11 23.74 -22.19
C ASP A 1121 -16.44 23.92 -20.71
N ASN A 1122 -15.41 24.07 -19.88
CA ASN A 1122 -15.53 24.15 -18.42
C ASN A 1122 -15.66 25.61 -17.90
N GLU A 1123 -15.83 26.58 -18.81
CA GLU A 1123 -15.93 28.00 -18.46
C GLU A 1123 -17.25 28.61 -18.93
N PRO A 1124 -17.98 29.36 -18.08
CA PRO A 1124 -19.18 30.07 -18.49
C PRO A 1124 -18.97 31.01 -19.69
N GLY A 1125 -17.77 31.59 -19.81
CA GLY A 1125 -17.42 32.49 -20.92
C GLY A 1125 -17.24 31.81 -22.29
N GLY A 1126 -17.20 30.47 -22.35
CA GLY A 1126 -17.14 29.69 -23.59
C GLY A 1126 -18.49 29.54 -24.29
N PHE A 1127 -19.59 29.99 -23.68
CA PHE A 1127 -20.95 29.82 -24.18
C PHE A 1127 -21.79 31.09 -23.97
N GLN A 1128 -22.65 31.41 -24.93
CA GLN A 1128 -23.63 32.49 -24.80
C GLN A 1128 -24.93 32.11 -25.51
N TRP A 1129 -26.06 32.14 -24.80
CA TRP A 1129 -27.38 32.07 -25.45
C TRP A 1129 -27.60 33.30 -26.34
N ILE A 1130 -28.04 33.06 -27.57
CA ILE A 1130 -28.66 34.09 -28.42
C ILE A 1130 -30.15 34.11 -28.09
N ASN A 1131 -30.80 32.95 -28.27
CA ASN A 1131 -32.17 32.73 -27.87
C ASN A 1131 -32.40 31.24 -27.51
N GLY A 1132 -32.46 30.96 -26.20
CA GLY A 1132 -32.84 29.65 -25.66
C GLY A 1132 -34.33 29.53 -25.31
N ALA A 1133 -35.15 30.51 -25.69
CA ALA A 1133 -36.56 30.62 -25.32
C ALA A 1133 -37.53 30.58 -26.51
N ASP A 1134 -37.04 30.30 -27.74
CA ASP A 1134 -37.84 30.23 -28.98
C ASP A 1134 -38.63 28.90 -29.08
N ALA A 1135 -39.37 28.59 -28.02
CA ALA A 1135 -40.14 27.36 -27.86
C ALA A 1135 -41.24 27.20 -28.91
N ASP A 1136 -41.86 28.30 -29.33
CA ASP A 1136 -42.94 28.28 -30.33
C ASP A 1136 -42.46 27.81 -31.71
N ARG A 1137 -41.17 28.04 -32.02
CA ARG A 1137 -40.53 27.56 -33.25
C ARG A 1137 -39.68 26.31 -33.03
N ASN A 1138 -39.48 25.87 -31.79
CA ASN A 1138 -38.55 24.81 -31.40
C ASN A 1138 -37.11 25.06 -31.86
N VAL A 1139 -36.66 26.31 -31.74
CA VAL A 1139 -35.32 26.73 -32.18
C VAL A 1139 -34.46 27.04 -30.97
N LEU A 1140 -33.21 26.57 -30.99
CA LEU A 1140 -32.15 26.98 -30.04
C LEU A 1140 -31.05 27.68 -30.81
N THR A 1141 -30.67 28.88 -30.38
CA THR A 1141 -29.55 29.63 -30.95
C THR A 1141 -28.56 30.06 -29.86
N PHE A 1142 -27.28 29.80 -30.09
CA PHE A 1142 -26.22 30.12 -29.13
C PHE A 1142 -24.88 30.34 -29.82
N ILE A 1143 -23.93 30.90 -29.08
CA ILE A 1143 -22.54 31.13 -29.52
C ILE A 1143 -21.61 30.28 -28.66
N ARG A 1144 -20.63 29.67 -29.31
CA ARG A 1144 -19.44 29.09 -28.69
C ARG A 1144 -18.26 30.03 -28.91
N TRP A 1145 -17.44 30.22 -27.88
CA TRP A 1145 -16.30 31.13 -27.89
C TRP A 1145 -15.00 30.41 -27.55
N ASP A 1146 -13.93 30.73 -28.26
CA ASP A 1146 -12.57 30.36 -27.85
C ASP A 1146 -11.93 31.42 -26.94
N HIS A 1147 -10.63 31.27 -26.65
CA HIS A 1147 -9.85 32.21 -25.84
C HIS A 1147 -9.45 33.48 -26.59
N ASP A 1148 -9.42 33.44 -27.92
CA ASP A 1148 -9.06 34.57 -28.79
C ASP A 1148 -10.28 35.45 -29.12
N GLY A 1149 -11.48 35.02 -28.72
CA GLY A 1149 -12.74 35.71 -28.99
C GLY A 1149 -13.31 35.42 -30.38
N ASN A 1150 -12.92 34.31 -31.01
CA ASN A 1150 -13.54 33.85 -32.25
C ASN A 1150 -14.88 33.14 -31.94
N PRO A 1151 -15.99 33.55 -32.59
CA PRO A 1151 -17.30 32.94 -32.38
C PRO A 1151 -17.58 31.79 -33.36
N LEU A 1152 -18.27 30.77 -32.87
CA LEU A 1152 -19.07 29.85 -33.68
C LEU A 1152 -20.54 30.02 -33.27
N VAL A 1153 -21.38 30.45 -34.21
CA VAL A 1153 -22.82 30.63 -33.99
C VAL A 1153 -23.55 29.36 -34.38
N CYS A 1154 -24.27 28.75 -33.46
CA CYS A 1154 -25.01 27.51 -33.66
C CYS A 1154 -26.52 27.78 -33.62
N ALA A 1155 -27.25 27.28 -34.61
CA ALA A 1155 -28.70 27.32 -34.66
C ALA A 1155 -29.24 25.90 -34.89
N VAL A 1156 -30.10 25.42 -34.00
CA VAL A 1156 -30.71 24.08 -34.11
C VAL A 1156 -32.23 24.23 -34.18
N ASN A 1157 -32.82 23.77 -35.28
CA ASN A 1157 -34.25 23.74 -35.50
C ASN A 1157 -34.79 22.32 -35.25
N PHE A 1158 -35.44 22.14 -34.12
CA PHE A 1158 -36.09 20.89 -33.73
C PHE A 1158 -37.55 20.78 -34.20
N SER A 1159 -38.04 21.70 -35.04
CA SER A 1159 -39.36 21.58 -35.64
C SER A 1159 -39.35 20.71 -36.89
N GLY A 1160 -40.51 20.17 -37.27
CA GLY A 1160 -40.68 19.34 -38.47
C GLY A 1160 -40.67 20.12 -39.80
N GLY A 1161 -40.54 21.45 -39.77
CA GLY A 1161 -40.56 22.31 -40.95
C GLY A 1161 -39.40 23.29 -40.98
N PRO A 1162 -39.01 23.81 -42.16
CA PRO A 1162 -38.00 24.85 -42.26
C PRO A 1162 -38.52 26.19 -41.74
N HIS A 1163 -37.63 27.01 -41.20
CA HIS A 1163 -37.92 28.42 -40.91
C HIS A 1163 -37.20 29.30 -41.93
N GLN A 1164 -37.96 29.86 -42.87
CA GLN A 1164 -37.45 30.80 -43.87
C GLN A 1164 -37.31 32.21 -43.28
N ASP A 1165 -36.39 32.99 -43.84
CA ASP A 1165 -36.14 34.39 -43.47
C ASP A 1165 -35.94 34.59 -41.95
N TYR A 1166 -35.31 33.62 -41.28
CA TYR A 1166 -35.03 33.67 -39.85
C TYR A 1166 -33.93 34.70 -39.58
N VAL A 1167 -34.25 35.71 -38.77
CA VAL A 1167 -33.31 36.76 -38.38
C VAL A 1167 -32.53 36.29 -37.16
N LEU A 1168 -31.28 35.89 -37.37
CA LEU A 1168 -30.36 35.37 -36.35
C LEU A 1168 -29.41 36.47 -35.88
N GLY A 1169 -29.41 36.79 -34.58
CA GLY A 1169 -28.43 37.71 -34.01
C GLY A 1169 -26.99 37.16 -34.08
N VAL A 1170 -26.01 38.00 -34.42
CA VAL A 1170 -24.58 37.61 -34.48
C VAL A 1170 -23.68 38.70 -33.88
N PRO A 1171 -22.50 38.33 -33.33
CA PRO A 1171 -21.66 39.26 -32.58
C PRO A 1171 -20.91 40.29 -33.44
N ALA A 1172 -20.87 40.13 -34.76
CA ALA A 1172 -20.18 41.05 -35.66
C ALA A 1172 -20.87 41.14 -37.02
N ALA A 1173 -20.87 42.34 -37.60
CA ALA A 1173 -21.23 42.55 -39.00
C ALA A 1173 -20.10 42.04 -39.92
N GLY A 1174 -20.40 41.83 -41.19
CA GLY A 1174 -19.43 41.32 -42.18
C GLY A 1174 -19.86 39.99 -42.79
N ALA A 1175 -18.94 39.34 -43.50
CA ALA A 1175 -19.21 38.07 -44.16
C ALA A 1175 -19.13 36.90 -43.17
N TRP A 1176 -20.09 36.00 -43.26
CA TRP A 1176 -20.19 34.75 -42.51
C TRP A 1176 -20.42 33.60 -43.48
N GLN A 1177 -20.01 32.40 -43.08
CA GLN A 1177 -20.21 31.17 -43.85
C GLN A 1177 -20.95 30.13 -43.01
N GLU A 1178 -21.86 29.38 -43.64
CA GLU A 1178 -22.46 28.18 -43.05
C GLU A 1178 -21.43 27.04 -43.12
N VAL A 1179 -20.76 26.75 -42.00
CA VAL A 1179 -19.69 25.73 -41.92
C VAL A 1179 -20.22 24.33 -41.69
N LEU A 1180 -21.44 24.21 -41.17
CA LEU A 1180 -22.17 22.94 -41.04
C LEU A 1180 -23.63 23.17 -41.39
N ASN A 1181 -24.21 22.25 -42.16
CA ASN A 1181 -25.65 22.11 -42.30
C ASN A 1181 -26.01 20.62 -42.31
N THR A 1182 -26.71 20.16 -41.28
CA THR A 1182 -27.04 18.72 -41.14
C THR A 1182 -28.11 18.24 -42.12
N ASP A 1183 -28.76 19.14 -42.86
CA ASP A 1183 -29.75 18.83 -43.89
C ASP A 1183 -29.18 18.84 -45.32
N ALA A 1184 -27.86 18.99 -45.46
CA ALA A 1184 -27.19 18.80 -46.75
C ALA A 1184 -27.46 17.39 -47.32
N GLU A 1185 -27.64 17.31 -48.65
CA GLU A 1185 -27.97 16.05 -49.33
C GLU A 1185 -26.91 14.95 -49.12
N VAL A 1186 -25.64 15.33 -48.94
CA VAL A 1186 -24.54 14.40 -48.63
C VAL A 1186 -24.75 13.63 -47.33
N TYR A 1187 -25.50 14.20 -46.38
CA TYR A 1187 -25.86 13.55 -45.12
C TYR A 1187 -27.25 12.89 -45.16
N GLY A 1188 -27.90 12.88 -46.32
CA GLY A 1188 -29.26 12.37 -46.50
C GLY A 1188 -30.37 13.33 -46.06
N GLY A 1189 -30.08 14.64 -46.01
CA GLY A 1189 -31.08 15.69 -45.77
C GLY A 1189 -31.87 16.09 -47.02
N SER A 1190 -32.76 17.07 -46.87
CA SER A 1190 -33.65 17.57 -47.91
C SER A 1190 -33.04 18.65 -48.81
N GLY A 1191 -31.84 19.13 -48.48
CA GLY A 1191 -31.13 20.15 -49.25
C GLY A 1191 -31.53 21.59 -48.92
N VAL A 1192 -32.17 21.83 -47.78
CA VAL A 1192 -32.46 23.20 -47.30
C VAL A 1192 -31.17 23.79 -46.70
N ILE A 1193 -30.42 24.51 -47.55
CA ILE A 1193 -29.11 25.08 -47.19
C ILE A 1193 -29.04 26.58 -47.43
N ASN A 1194 -28.10 27.25 -46.76
CA ASN A 1194 -27.76 28.64 -47.02
C ASN A 1194 -26.57 28.69 -48.00
N SER A 1195 -26.79 29.17 -49.22
CA SER A 1195 -25.76 29.16 -50.26
C SER A 1195 -24.93 30.44 -50.29
N GLY A 1196 -23.61 30.29 -50.39
CA GLY A 1196 -22.66 31.40 -50.53
C GLY A 1196 -22.31 32.09 -49.20
N GLU A 1197 -21.59 33.22 -49.31
CA GLU A 1197 -21.30 34.07 -48.15
C GLU A 1197 -22.56 34.81 -47.69
N LEU A 1198 -22.82 34.76 -46.39
CA LEU A 1198 -23.94 35.43 -45.74
C LEU A 1198 -23.47 36.75 -45.14
N LEU A 1199 -24.11 37.85 -45.48
CA LEU A 1199 -23.70 39.18 -45.02
C LEU A 1199 -24.49 39.60 -43.77
N ALA A 1200 -23.81 39.69 -42.63
CA ALA A 1200 -24.36 40.22 -41.40
C ALA A 1200 -24.40 41.76 -41.43
N THR A 1201 -25.55 42.36 -41.13
CA THR A 1201 -25.76 43.81 -41.19
C THR A 1201 -26.30 44.38 -39.87
N ALA A 1202 -26.16 45.70 -39.69
CA ALA A 1202 -26.69 46.44 -38.54
C ALA A 1202 -27.97 47.22 -38.93
N PRO A 1203 -28.93 47.44 -38.01
CA PRO A 1203 -28.91 47.05 -36.60
C PRO A 1203 -29.10 45.54 -36.41
N GLY A 1204 -28.48 44.96 -35.37
CA GLY A 1204 -28.61 43.54 -35.05
C GLY A 1204 -29.94 43.14 -34.43
N ALA A 1205 -30.01 41.89 -33.98
CA ALA A 1205 -31.18 41.26 -33.39
C ALA A 1205 -30.82 40.51 -32.08
N GLU A 1206 -31.83 40.21 -31.26
CA GLU A 1206 -31.68 39.35 -30.07
C GLU A 1206 -30.59 39.82 -29.08
N GLY A 1207 -30.40 41.14 -28.97
CA GLY A 1207 -29.39 41.73 -28.07
C GLY A 1207 -27.96 41.73 -28.62
N LEU A 1208 -27.75 41.29 -29.86
CA LEU A 1208 -26.46 41.29 -30.54
C LEU A 1208 -26.34 42.46 -31.55
N PRO A 1209 -25.11 42.89 -31.88
CA PRO A 1209 -24.87 44.11 -32.65
C PRO A 1209 -25.17 44.00 -34.15
N ALA A 1210 -25.19 42.78 -34.71
CA ALA A 1210 -25.52 42.52 -36.11
C ALA A 1210 -26.48 41.32 -36.23
N ALA A 1211 -27.03 41.09 -37.43
CA ALA A 1211 -27.92 39.97 -37.70
C ALA A 1211 -27.71 39.39 -39.11
N LEU A 1212 -27.95 38.08 -39.23
CA LEU A 1212 -28.04 37.33 -40.48
C LEU A 1212 -29.50 36.99 -40.77
N THR A 1213 -29.90 37.05 -42.04
CA THR A 1213 -31.17 36.44 -42.49
C THR A 1213 -30.85 35.09 -43.11
N VAL A 1214 -31.29 34.00 -42.47
CA VAL A 1214 -30.95 32.63 -42.86
C VAL A 1214 -32.21 31.79 -43.00
N THR A 1215 -32.10 30.68 -43.72
CA THR A 1215 -33.10 29.60 -43.69
C THR A 1215 -32.59 28.50 -42.76
N LEU A 1216 -33.36 28.18 -41.72
CA LEU A 1216 -33.04 27.05 -40.84
C LEU A 1216 -33.71 25.77 -41.37
N PRO A 1217 -32.96 24.67 -41.59
CA PRO A 1217 -33.50 23.44 -42.12
C PRO A 1217 -34.49 22.75 -41.16
N PRO A 1218 -35.43 21.93 -41.66
CA PRO A 1218 -36.32 21.13 -40.81
C PRO A 1218 -35.53 20.04 -40.07
N LEU A 1219 -35.78 19.85 -38.77
CA LEU A 1219 -35.07 18.85 -37.95
C LEU A 1219 -33.55 18.86 -38.22
N GLY A 1220 -32.94 20.04 -38.18
CA GLY A 1220 -31.56 20.24 -38.61
C GLY A 1220 -30.83 21.30 -37.79
N ALA A 1221 -29.51 21.26 -37.87
CA ALA A 1221 -28.63 22.25 -37.27
C ALA A 1221 -27.79 22.94 -38.37
N SER A 1222 -27.60 24.24 -38.19
CA SER A 1222 -26.71 25.09 -39.00
C SER A 1222 -25.70 25.78 -38.09
N TRP A 1223 -24.42 25.72 -38.43
CA TRP A 1223 -23.36 26.45 -37.73
C TRP A 1223 -22.75 27.50 -38.65
N PHE A 1224 -22.46 28.67 -38.10
CA PHE A 1224 -21.94 29.83 -38.83
C PHE A 1224 -20.67 30.35 -38.19
N ALA A 1225 -19.66 30.65 -39.01
CA ALA A 1225 -18.41 31.27 -38.59
C ALA A 1225 -18.12 32.52 -39.44
N PRO A 1226 -17.43 33.54 -38.90
CA PRO A 1226 -16.96 34.68 -39.70
C PRO A 1226 -16.04 34.21 -40.83
N VAL A 1227 -16.13 34.87 -41.98
CA VAL A 1227 -15.12 34.74 -43.06
C VAL A 1227 -13.95 35.65 -42.68
N GLY A 1228 -12.75 35.07 -42.56
CA GLY A 1228 -11.54 35.76 -42.09
C GLY A 1228 -11.04 36.90 -42.96
#